data_AF-A0A9P8KRG0-F1
#
_entry.id   AF-A0A9P8KRG0-F1
#
_cell.length_a   1.000
_cell.length_b   1.000
_cell.length_c   1.000
_cell.angle_alpha   90.00
_cell.angle_beta   90.00
_cell.angle_gamma   90.00
#
_symmetry.space_group_name_H-M   'P 1'
#
loop_
_entity.id
_entity.type
_entity.pdbx_description
1 polymer ?
#
loop_
_entity_poly.entity_id
_entity_poly.type
_entity_poly.pdbx_seq_one_letter_code
_entity_poly.pdbx_strand_id
1 'polypeptide(L)'
;MSEGWRQLQEFGIAKGFVADAYDTPYGPFARNRQFLRLFLWEGSSANVTCPTAMQDGAARMLQVHLTTPSLAAKLSETEKRVFENAFRHLTTRDPKFSWTSGQWMTERPGGSDVSLTETTAVYRPNETEAMASKEEGIPLGPWSINGFKWFSSATDSDMTILLARTPAGKLSTFLAPLRKHDPAALSESGNPDPNGQCLNGVRIQRLKNKLRTQSLPTAELVLEDMRGWIIGEENRGIQEISVLLHLTRIHSTGQAVGYLGRGLAVARAFARVREVGAGRGARMRLTDSSLHMKTLARMTAEYRRIMLLHMFTVYILGLSEHPTEMGADITPALKALTPPPKDLLPLLRVLSTLTKAYVCNSALRLLYSCMESIGGVGYLLNEEQEYLNIARLYRDAAVLPIWEGTTDLLSTDFIRALKRPETGAQSLDALDRFIKQAFSLNGDASQHQEVVNRWESERSRITKESQSDLVGKGRDIMWSVTEVLMAALLHVDANNDGDVAEREILQRYLEDRFSVKERVGVSTREELEKDFAIVYGEERSKTSSNLEGSGVNFGAHISNVDLENASETDIAVLAEAFYKYQVLVLKNQKHLSPLVQYEFTERLNSAASAGHGNKHNPKRFLLSPDLNTVPHQPQVQIIGNGFVPEHQGAKNLKLRYPHHRSSHSTTIADEDDVEFTRFYRWHIDAALYDDAPPVATTILAVTLPRRRMQTVRYDDGTGDELPVPLGTIAFASGETTYDLLSEEDKAFVRSTKVEYAAHPYIWMGRAKSHPTGLGLISEGKELDDDQLPPVDLASIQILPMCWRNPVTNRLALQVHAAVARRLHLANGEVIDDLERVRDILYRLQRPGIAPQLVYAHDWEEGDFVIFHNRGLQHSIVGSLAEDEVRIMRQCIIAGTEMPEGPEEVVL
;
A
#
# COMPACT_ATOMS: atom_id res chain seq x y z
N MET A 1 -21.59 14.72 18.40
CA MET A 1 -20.44 14.23 17.61
C MET A 1 -20.58 14.71 16.17
N SER A 2 -19.48 14.88 15.45
CA SER A 2 -19.52 15.22 14.03
C SER A 2 -20.05 14.04 13.20
N GLU A 3 -20.51 14.34 11.99
CA GLU A 3 -20.99 13.31 11.07
C GLU A 3 -19.87 12.36 10.63
N GLY A 4 -18.66 12.87 10.40
CA GLY A 4 -17.49 12.03 10.05
C GLY A 4 -17.12 11.03 11.15
N TRP A 5 -17.29 11.36 12.43
CA TRP A 5 -17.09 10.41 13.53
C TRP A 5 -18.07 9.23 13.45
N ARG A 6 -19.35 9.52 13.22
CA ARG A 6 -20.39 8.48 13.09
C ARG A 6 -20.13 7.59 11.89
N GLN A 7 -19.84 8.17 10.73
CA GLN A 7 -19.56 7.40 9.51
C GLN A 7 -18.32 6.51 9.65
N LEU A 8 -17.29 6.94 10.37
CA LEU A 8 -16.12 6.11 10.67
C LEU A 8 -16.47 4.95 11.61
N GLN A 9 -17.31 5.18 12.64
CA GLN A 9 -17.81 4.10 13.49
C GLN A 9 -18.65 3.10 12.67
N GLU A 10 -19.61 3.59 11.89
CA GLU A 10 -20.46 2.76 11.01
C GLU A 10 -19.63 1.94 10.03
N PHE A 11 -18.59 2.54 9.45
CA PHE A 11 -17.65 1.82 8.59
C PHE A 11 -16.96 0.68 9.33
N GLY A 12 -16.41 0.94 10.52
CA GLY A 12 -15.72 -0.10 11.30
C GLY A 12 -16.64 -1.26 11.70
N ILE A 13 -17.89 -0.95 12.05
CA ILE A 13 -18.93 -1.92 12.36
C ILE A 13 -19.29 -2.75 11.12
N ALA A 14 -19.59 -2.11 9.99
CA ALA A 14 -19.95 -2.77 8.74
C ALA A 14 -18.81 -3.67 8.21
N LYS A 15 -17.55 -3.26 8.42
CA LYS A 15 -16.37 -4.06 8.08
C LYS A 15 -16.02 -5.12 9.13
N GLY A 16 -16.79 -5.21 10.22
CA GLY A 16 -16.69 -6.27 11.21
C GLY A 16 -15.41 -6.24 12.04
N PHE A 17 -14.86 -5.06 12.36
CA PHE A 17 -13.61 -4.97 13.14
C PHE A 17 -13.70 -5.53 14.57
N VAL A 18 -14.91 -5.74 15.09
CA VAL A 18 -15.14 -6.52 16.32
C VAL A 18 -15.72 -7.89 15.97
N ALA A 19 -16.79 -7.92 15.16
CA ALA A 19 -17.51 -9.13 14.77
C ALA A 19 -16.59 -10.25 14.26
N ASP A 20 -15.56 -9.92 13.47
CA ASP A 20 -14.64 -10.90 12.88
C ASP A 20 -13.93 -11.80 13.89
N ALA A 21 -13.71 -11.34 15.12
CA ALA A 21 -13.06 -12.16 16.15
C ALA A 21 -13.97 -13.26 16.72
N TYR A 22 -15.28 -13.06 16.61
CA TYR A 22 -16.32 -13.92 17.15
C TYR A 22 -16.94 -14.82 16.08
N ASP A 23 -16.83 -14.41 14.83
CA ASP A 23 -17.04 -15.27 13.68
C ASP A 23 -15.92 -16.34 13.64
N THR A 24 -16.29 -17.61 13.67
CA THR A 24 -15.32 -18.72 13.72
C THR A 24 -14.86 -19.30 12.37
N PRO A 25 -15.15 -18.76 11.15
CA PRO A 25 -14.76 -19.45 9.92
C PRO A 25 -13.24 -19.50 9.71
N TYR A 26 -12.47 -18.71 10.47
CA TYR A 26 -11.00 -18.66 10.42
C TYR A 26 -10.32 -19.30 11.65
N GLY A 27 -11.10 -19.88 12.57
CA GLY A 27 -10.60 -20.47 13.81
C GLY A 27 -9.59 -19.58 14.53
N PRO A 28 -8.38 -20.06 14.85
CA PRO A 28 -7.38 -19.29 15.58
C PRO A 28 -6.89 -18.03 14.84
N PHE A 29 -7.08 -17.93 13.52
CA PHE A 29 -6.65 -16.76 12.74
C PHE A 29 -7.70 -15.64 12.68
N ALA A 30 -8.87 -15.82 13.30
CA ALA A 30 -9.90 -14.78 13.37
C ALA A 30 -9.36 -13.47 13.97
N ARG A 31 -8.59 -13.57 15.06
CA ARG A 31 -7.90 -12.43 15.69
C ARG A 31 -6.83 -11.82 14.78
N ASN A 32 -6.01 -12.62 14.10
CA ASN A 32 -5.03 -12.09 13.16
C ASN A 32 -5.71 -11.29 12.04
N ARG A 33 -6.80 -11.80 11.45
CA ARG A 33 -7.57 -11.09 10.44
C ARG A 33 -8.18 -9.78 10.97
N GLN A 34 -8.74 -9.82 12.18
CA GLN A 34 -9.26 -8.63 12.87
C GLN A 34 -8.17 -7.54 13.00
N PHE A 35 -7.00 -7.91 13.54
CA PHE A 35 -5.92 -6.96 13.80
C PHE A 35 -5.20 -6.51 12.52
N LEU A 36 -5.12 -7.32 11.47
CA LEU A 36 -4.65 -6.89 10.15
C LEU A 36 -5.57 -5.81 9.54
N ARG A 37 -6.88 -5.96 9.71
CA ARG A 37 -7.85 -4.94 9.28
C ARG A 37 -7.69 -3.63 10.06
N LEU A 38 -7.61 -3.74 11.39
CA LEU A 38 -7.37 -2.58 12.26
C LEU A 38 -6.06 -1.89 11.87
N PHE A 39 -4.97 -2.64 11.74
CA PHE A 39 -3.65 -2.14 11.34
C PHE A 39 -3.69 -1.23 10.10
N LEU A 40 -4.40 -1.64 9.04
CA LEU A 40 -4.55 -0.84 7.82
C LEU A 40 -5.34 0.45 8.04
N TRP A 41 -6.27 0.44 8.99
CA TRP A 41 -7.21 1.53 9.24
C TRP A 41 -6.74 2.53 10.29
N GLU A 42 -5.93 2.12 11.27
CA GLU A 42 -5.56 2.96 12.44
C GLU A 42 -5.11 4.36 12.05
N GLY A 43 -4.20 4.48 11.08
CA GLY A 43 -3.69 5.77 10.59
C GLY A 43 -4.77 6.73 10.06
N SER A 44 -5.96 6.24 9.75
CA SER A 44 -7.07 6.96 9.10
C SER A 44 -8.38 6.89 9.88
N SER A 45 -8.40 6.32 11.10
CA SER A 45 -9.62 6.02 11.84
C SER A 45 -10.16 7.18 12.69
N ALA A 46 -9.43 8.30 12.79
CA ALA A 46 -9.73 9.40 13.71
C ALA A 46 -10.02 8.92 15.16
N ASN A 47 -9.31 7.87 15.62
CA ASN A 47 -9.40 7.29 16.97
C ASN A 47 -10.73 6.60 17.32
N VAL A 48 -11.62 6.31 16.36
CA VAL A 48 -12.82 5.46 16.61
C VAL A 48 -12.43 4.02 16.98
N THR A 49 -11.15 3.65 16.82
CA THR A 49 -10.61 2.38 17.30
C THR A 49 -10.51 2.32 18.84
N CYS A 50 -10.58 3.45 19.55
CA CYS A 50 -10.70 3.45 21.02
C CYS A 50 -12.01 2.81 21.52
N PRO A 51 -13.22 3.27 21.10
CA PRO A 51 -14.45 2.55 21.42
C PRO A 51 -14.47 1.13 20.85
N THR A 52 -13.86 0.89 19.68
CA THR A 52 -13.75 -0.47 19.12
C THR A 52 -13.00 -1.43 20.06
N ALA A 53 -11.90 -0.98 20.68
CA ALA A 53 -11.12 -1.78 21.62
C ALA A 53 -11.93 -2.15 22.88
N MET A 54 -12.67 -1.17 23.43
CA MET A 54 -13.51 -1.37 24.60
C MET A 54 -14.75 -2.23 24.28
N GLN A 55 -15.34 -2.04 23.10
CA GLN A 55 -16.42 -2.88 22.55
C GLN A 55 -15.98 -4.34 22.44
N ASP A 56 -14.81 -4.60 21.86
CA ASP A 56 -14.24 -5.93 21.74
C ASP A 56 -13.97 -6.55 23.12
N GLY A 57 -13.38 -5.79 24.05
CA GLY A 57 -13.10 -6.28 25.40
C GLY A 57 -14.37 -6.60 26.20
N ALA A 58 -15.42 -5.79 26.05
CA ALA A 58 -16.74 -6.05 26.63
C ALA A 58 -17.38 -7.30 26.01
N ALA A 59 -17.36 -7.43 24.68
CA ALA A 59 -17.88 -8.59 23.97
C ALA A 59 -17.19 -9.88 24.43
N ARG A 60 -15.86 -9.87 24.55
CA ARG A 60 -15.10 -11.03 25.02
C ARG A 60 -15.46 -11.41 26.45
N MET A 61 -15.58 -10.43 27.34
CA MET A 61 -15.97 -10.68 28.73
C MET A 61 -17.34 -11.34 28.81
N LEU A 62 -18.34 -10.81 28.10
CA LEU A 62 -19.69 -11.39 28.06
C LEU A 62 -19.67 -12.79 27.46
N GLN A 63 -18.94 -13.00 26.36
CA GLN A 63 -18.80 -14.31 25.74
C GLN A 63 -18.26 -15.36 26.73
N VAL A 64 -17.23 -15.03 27.50
CA VAL A 64 -16.64 -15.97 28.49
C VAL A 64 -17.68 -16.39 29.52
N HIS A 65 -18.49 -15.45 30.05
CA HIS A 65 -19.56 -15.75 30.99
C HIS A 65 -20.70 -16.55 30.37
N LEU A 66 -21.03 -16.31 29.11
CA LEU A 66 -22.10 -17.00 28.38
C LEU A 66 -21.71 -18.42 27.93
N THR A 67 -20.44 -18.68 27.61
CA THR A 67 -20.01 -19.95 26.99
C THR A 67 -19.28 -20.88 27.95
N THR A 68 -18.70 -20.38 29.04
CA THR A 68 -18.03 -21.24 30.03
C THR A 68 -19.07 -21.93 30.90
N PRO A 69 -19.18 -23.28 30.91
CA PRO A 69 -20.29 -23.97 31.58
C PRO A 69 -20.44 -23.63 33.07
N SER A 70 -19.32 -23.47 33.79
CA SER A 70 -19.32 -23.14 35.21
C SER A 70 -19.71 -21.69 35.53
N LEU A 71 -19.57 -20.77 34.58
CA LEU A 71 -19.99 -19.37 34.72
C LEU A 71 -21.44 -19.21 34.24
N ALA A 72 -21.77 -19.78 33.09
CA ALA A 72 -23.11 -19.73 32.51
C ALA A 72 -24.17 -20.33 33.44
N ALA A 73 -23.82 -21.40 34.18
CA ALA A 73 -24.73 -22.02 35.15
C ALA A 73 -25.05 -21.13 36.37
N LYS A 74 -24.27 -20.06 36.61
CA LYS A 74 -24.52 -19.09 37.71
C LYS A 74 -25.42 -17.93 37.30
N LEU A 75 -25.68 -17.74 36.00
CA LEU A 75 -26.50 -16.65 35.51
C LEU A 75 -27.98 -16.99 35.69
N SER A 76 -28.74 -16.05 36.24
CA SER A 76 -30.21 -16.09 36.16
C SER A 76 -30.68 -15.96 34.70
N GLU A 77 -31.91 -16.37 34.42
CA GLU A 77 -32.51 -16.23 33.08
C GLU A 77 -32.49 -14.77 32.59
N THR A 78 -32.69 -13.81 33.50
CA THR A 78 -32.67 -12.39 33.15
C THR A 78 -31.24 -11.90 32.87
N GLU A 79 -30.27 -12.24 33.72
CA GLU A 79 -28.85 -11.89 33.48
C GLU A 79 -28.36 -12.46 32.15
N LYS A 80 -28.68 -13.73 31.89
CA LYS A 80 -28.36 -14.39 30.63
C LYS A 80 -28.97 -13.63 29.43
N ARG A 81 -30.26 -13.26 29.50
CA ARG A 81 -30.93 -12.48 28.45
C ARG A 81 -30.26 -11.12 28.21
N VAL A 82 -29.90 -10.41 29.28
CA VAL A 82 -29.21 -9.11 29.20
C VAL A 82 -27.83 -9.27 28.55
N PHE A 83 -27.06 -10.27 28.97
CA PHE A 83 -25.71 -10.50 28.45
C PHE A 83 -25.74 -10.96 26.99
N GLU A 84 -26.69 -11.83 26.61
CA GLU A 84 -26.89 -12.24 25.22
C GLU A 84 -27.31 -11.08 24.32
N ASN A 85 -28.19 -10.18 24.81
CA ASN A 85 -28.58 -8.97 24.08
C ASN A 85 -27.35 -8.06 23.86
N ALA A 86 -26.63 -7.70 24.92
CA ALA A 86 -25.44 -6.85 24.81
C ALA A 86 -24.38 -7.49 23.91
N PHE A 87 -24.09 -8.79 24.06
CA PHE A 87 -23.13 -9.50 23.20
C PHE A 87 -23.53 -9.44 21.72
N ARG A 88 -24.81 -9.61 21.39
CA ARG A 88 -25.32 -9.51 20.01
C ARG A 88 -25.12 -8.11 19.42
N HIS A 89 -25.42 -7.06 20.18
CA HIS A 89 -25.23 -5.67 19.72
C HIS A 89 -23.75 -5.31 19.57
N LEU A 90 -22.89 -5.80 20.46
CA LEU A 90 -21.44 -5.55 20.38
C LEU A 90 -20.78 -6.30 19.21
N THR A 91 -21.38 -7.38 18.71
CA THR A 91 -20.79 -8.26 17.67
C THR A 91 -21.51 -8.23 16.33
N THR A 92 -22.60 -7.47 16.19
CA THR A 92 -23.27 -7.30 14.88
C THR A 92 -22.41 -6.49 13.91
N ARG A 93 -22.61 -6.75 12.61
CA ARG A 93 -22.07 -5.93 11.51
C ARG A 93 -23.05 -4.88 11.00
N ASP A 94 -24.28 -4.86 11.50
CA ASP A 94 -25.26 -3.86 11.10
C ASP A 94 -25.11 -2.60 11.97
N PRO A 95 -24.68 -1.46 11.40
CA PRO A 95 -24.50 -0.23 12.18
C PRO A 95 -25.78 0.29 12.82
N LYS A 96 -26.97 -0.06 12.30
CA LYS A 96 -28.24 0.38 12.87
C LYS A 96 -28.54 -0.24 14.24
N PHE A 97 -27.97 -1.42 14.48
CA PHE A 97 -28.20 -2.19 15.71
C PHE A 97 -26.93 -2.32 16.55
N SER A 98 -25.79 -1.81 16.10
CA SER A 98 -24.54 -2.04 16.81
C SER A 98 -24.42 -1.18 18.04
N TRP A 99 -23.80 -1.74 19.09
CA TRP A 99 -23.38 -1.00 20.27
C TRP A 99 -21.87 -0.87 20.33
N THR A 100 -21.42 0.25 20.90
CA THR A 100 -20.06 0.43 21.39
C THR A 100 -20.04 0.41 22.92
N SER A 101 -18.86 0.19 23.52
CA SER A 101 -18.70 0.18 24.98
C SER A 101 -17.65 1.18 25.45
N GLY A 102 -17.91 1.79 26.61
CA GLY A 102 -16.89 2.42 27.45
C GLY A 102 -16.23 1.44 28.44
N GLN A 103 -15.16 1.92 29.08
CA GLN A 103 -14.45 1.26 30.19
C GLN A 103 -14.12 2.31 31.25
N TRP A 104 -14.81 2.29 32.40
CA TRP A 104 -14.69 3.35 33.42
C TRP A 104 -14.09 2.84 34.73
N MET A 105 -12.76 2.95 34.82
CA MET A 105 -11.99 2.51 35.98
C MET A 105 -11.37 3.69 36.75
N THR A 106 -10.76 4.63 36.04
CA THR A 106 -9.95 5.70 36.63
C THR A 106 -10.78 6.73 37.39
N GLU A 107 -10.35 7.01 38.62
CA GLU A 107 -10.91 8.05 39.50
C GLU A 107 -9.81 9.02 39.95
N ARG A 108 -10.17 10.05 40.72
CA ARG A 108 -9.20 11.04 41.21
C ARG A 108 -8.11 10.43 42.09
N PRO A 109 -8.40 9.47 43.00
CA PRO A 109 -7.37 8.84 43.84
C PRO A 109 -6.37 7.99 43.05
N GLY A 110 -6.75 7.48 41.88
CA GLY A 110 -5.85 6.65 41.08
C GLY A 110 -6.49 6.01 39.83
N GLY A 111 -5.66 5.82 38.80
CA GLY A 111 -5.95 4.97 37.65
C GLY A 111 -5.10 3.69 37.65
N SER A 112 -3.79 3.82 37.92
CA SER A 112 -2.87 2.68 38.05
C SER A 112 -3.19 1.78 39.25
N ASP A 113 -3.69 2.38 40.34
CA ASP A 113 -4.19 1.65 41.50
C ASP A 113 -5.71 1.84 41.60
N VAL A 114 -6.44 0.91 40.97
CA VAL A 114 -7.90 0.91 41.01
C VAL A 114 -8.46 0.47 42.36
N SER A 115 -7.63 -0.08 43.27
CA SER A 115 -8.08 -0.54 44.60
C SER A 115 -8.62 0.60 45.47
N LEU A 116 -8.23 1.84 45.15
CA LEU A 116 -8.69 3.08 45.79
C LEU A 116 -9.98 3.67 45.19
N THR A 117 -10.68 2.93 44.34
CA THR A 117 -12.00 3.32 43.79
C THR A 117 -12.97 3.73 44.91
N GLU A 118 -13.55 4.92 44.77
CA GLU A 118 -14.54 5.52 45.68
C GLU A 118 -15.98 5.32 45.18
N THR A 119 -16.19 5.06 43.88
CA THR A 119 -17.52 4.70 43.37
C THR A 119 -18.07 3.49 44.10
N THR A 120 -19.32 3.59 44.56
CA THR A 120 -20.02 2.55 45.32
C THR A 120 -21.17 1.95 44.52
N ALA A 121 -21.49 0.69 44.80
CA ALA A 121 -22.63 -0.02 44.24
C ALA A 121 -23.44 -0.65 45.37
N VAL A 122 -24.74 -0.36 45.42
CA VAL A 122 -25.67 -0.89 46.42
C VAL A 122 -26.76 -1.67 45.72
N TYR A 123 -27.02 -2.91 46.16
CA TYR A 123 -28.09 -3.74 45.64
C TYR A 123 -29.46 -3.17 46.04
N ARG A 124 -30.28 -2.81 45.05
CA ARG A 124 -31.62 -2.20 45.16
C ARG A 124 -32.58 -2.77 44.10
N PRO A 125 -33.15 -3.97 44.30
CA PRO A 125 -34.07 -4.58 43.35
C PRO A 125 -35.42 -3.85 43.33
N ASN A 126 -36.07 -3.78 42.16
CA ASN A 126 -37.48 -3.40 41.98
C ASN A 126 -37.90 -1.96 42.40
N GLU A 127 -37.10 -0.94 42.10
CA GLU A 127 -37.43 0.47 42.43
C GLU A 127 -37.84 1.34 41.22
N THR A 128 -37.83 0.81 39.99
CA THR A 128 -38.09 1.64 38.79
C THR A 128 -38.85 0.90 37.69
N GLU A 129 -39.77 1.60 37.03
CA GLU A 129 -40.42 1.16 35.78
C GLU A 129 -39.52 1.39 34.54
N ALA A 130 -38.36 2.00 34.71
CA ALA A 130 -37.43 2.29 33.62
C ALA A 130 -36.73 1.01 33.13
N MET A 131 -36.47 0.98 31.82
CA MET A 131 -35.91 -0.15 31.11
C MET A 131 -34.63 0.25 30.39
N ALA A 132 -33.68 -0.66 30.25
CA ALA A 132 -32.50 -0.43 29.40
C ALA A 132 -32.93 -0.31 27.93
N SER A 133 -33.82 -1.21 27.49
CA SER A 133 -34.49 -1.16 26.19
C SER A 133 -35.95 -1.55 26.36
N LYS A 134 -36.86 -0.63 26.05
CA LYS A 134 -38.31 -0.92 26.06
C LYS A 134 -38.72 -1.80 24.90
N GLU A 135 -38.13 -1.55 23.72
CA GLU A 135 -38.42 -2.30 22.48
C GLU A 135 -38.02 -3.77 22.62
N GLU A 136 -36.87 -4.04 23.20
CA GLU A 136 -36.35 -5.41 23.37
C GLU A 136 -36.71 -6.04 24.72
N GLY A 137 -37.44 -5.32 25.58
CA GLY A 137 -37.83 -5.79 26.91
C GLY A 137 -36.65 -6.08 27.83
N ILE A 138 -35.57 -5.28 27.75
CA ILE A 138 -34.36 -5.46 28.56
C ILE A 138 -34.44 -4.57 29.81
N PRO A 139 -34.45 -5.17 31.03
CA PRO A 139 -34.55 -4.42 32.28
C PRO A 139 -33.23 -3.73 32.66
N LEU A 140 -33.34 -2.67 33.46
CA LEU A 140 -32.19 -2.11 34.18
C LEU A 140 -31.71 -3.07 35.27
N GLY A 141 -30.42 -2.98 35.59
CA GLY A 141 -29.82 -3.85 36.60
C GLY A 141 -30.18 -3.47 38.04
N PRO A 142 -30.10 -4.43 38.97
CA PRO A 142 -30.53 -4.25 40.35
C PRO A 142 -29.52 -3.44 41.19
N TRP A 143 -28.37 -3.06 40.66
CA TRP A 143 -27.36 -2.29 41.39
C TRP A 143 -27.48 -0.79 41.11
N SER A 144 -27.59 0.00 42.17
CA SER A 144 -27.48 1.47 42.15
C SER A 144 -26.03 1.87 42.32
N ILE A 145 -25.43 2.48 41.29
CA ILE A 145 -24.02 2.87 41.27
C ILE A 145 -23.91 4.39 41.41
N ASN A 146 -23.14 4.82 42.42
CA ASN A 146 -22.97 6.22 42.78
C ASN A 146 -21.48 6.55 42.94
N GLY A 147 -21.02 7.63 42.31
CA GLY A 147 -19.60 8.00 42.38
C GLY A 147 -19.17 8.97 41.29
N PHE A 148 -17.87 8.94 41.00
CA PHE A 148 -17.24 9.89 40.10
C PHE A 148 -16.16 9.22 39.26
N LYS A 149 -16.27 9.30 37.94
CA LYS A 149 -15.28 8.77 36.99
C LYS A 149 -14.48 9.91 36.38
N TRP A 150 -13.15 9.83 36.53
CA TRP A 150 -12.24 10.93 36.18
C TRP A 150 -11.85 10.93 34.72
N PHE A 151 -11.66 9.76 34.10
CA PHE A 151 -11.43 9.62 32.66
C PHE A 151 -12.38 8.58 32.09
N SER A 152 -13.39 9.06 31.36
CA SER A 152 -14.37 8.21 30.68
C SER A 152 -14.30 8.52 29.18
N SER A 153 -13.59 7.68 28.43
CA SER A 153 -13.55 7.77 26.96
C SER A 153 -14.82 7.19 26.34
N ALA A 154 -15.12 7.63 25.12
CA ALA A 154 -16.27 7.22 24.32
C ALA A 154 -17.60 7.38 25.07
N THR A 155 -17.85 8.58 25.61
CA THR A 155 -19.09 8.89 26.35
C THR A 155 -20.35 8.93 25.48
N ASP A 156 -20.18 8.76 24.17
CA ASP A 156 -21.22 8.54 23.18
C ASP A 156 -21.59 7.05 23.00
N SER A 157 -20.91 6.14 23.71
CA SER A 157 -21.20 4.69 23.66
C SER A 157 -22.59 4.33 24.19
N ASP A 158 -23.05 3.13 23.87
CA ASP A 158 -24.36 2.61 24.29
C ASP A 158 -24.32 1.99 25.68
N MET A 159 -23.18 1.39 26.04
CA MET A 159 -22.95 0.79 27.35
C MET A 159 -21.54 1.03 27.87
N THR A 160 -21.29 0.67 29.12
CA THR A 160 -19.95 0.68 29.70
C THR A 160 -19.76 -0.49 30.66
N ILE A 161 -18.51 -0.91 30.77
CA ILE A 161 -18.03 -1.73 31.88
C ILE A 161 -17.37 -0.81 32.91
N LEU A 162 -17.67 -0.97 34.19
CA LEU A 162 -17.12 -0.13 35.26
C LEU A 162 -16.84 -0.91 36.54
N LEU A 163 -15.94 -0.38 37.36
CA LEU A 163 -15.67 -0.87 38.71
C LEU A 163 -16.40 -0.03 39.76
N ALA A 164 -16.95 -0.69 40.76
CA ALA A 164 -17.52 -0.04 41.94
C ALA A 164 -17.37 -0.93 43.18
N ARG A 165 -17.35 -0.31 44.35
CA ARG A 165 -17.21 -0.97 45.65
C ARG A 165 -18.58 -1.36 46.21
N THR A 166 -18.76 -2.61 46.58
CA THR A 166 -20.01 -3.04 47.23
C THR A 166 -19.96 -2.76 48.74
N PRO A 167 -21.06 -2.96 49.51
CA PRO A 167 -21.06 -2.75 50.96
C PRO A 167 -20.00 -3.59 51.71
N ALA A 168 -19.52 -4.68 51.12
CA ALA A 168 -18.41 -5.48 51.65
C ALA A 168 -17.04 -4.79 51.56
N GLY A 169 -16.99 -3.59 50.97
CA GLY A 169 -15.78 -2.79 50.90
C GLY A 169 -14.77 -3.26 49.85
N LYS A 170 -15.13 -4.17 48.93
CA LYS A 170 -14.27 -4.65 47.84
C LYS A 170 -14.89 -4.34 46.47
N LEU A 171 -14.07 -4.45 45.42
CA LEU A 171 -14.47 -4.09 44.06
C LEU A 171 -15.21 -5.22 43.34
N SER A 172 -16.26 -4.85 42.64
CA SER A 172 -16.99 -5.68 41.68
C SER A 172 -17.00 -5.00 40.31
N THR A 173 -17.19 -5.79 39.26
CA THR A 173 -17.32 -5.30 37.88
C THR A 173 -18.79 -5.26 37.50
N PHE A 174 -19.19 -4.20 36.80
CA PHE A 174 -20.57 -3.97 36.39
C PHE A 174 -20.66 -3.67 34.90
N LEU A 175 -21.72 -4.17 34.28
CA LEU A 175 -22.23 -3.72 32.99
C LEU A 175 -23.37 -2.75 33.24
N ALA A 176 -23.32 -1.58 32.60
CA ALA A 176 -24.41 -0.61 32.69
C ALA A 176 -24.67 0.03 31.32
N PRO A 177 -25.94 0.13 30.88
CA PRO A 177 -26.28 0.93 29.70
C PRO A 177 -26.07 2.42 30.02
N LEU A 178 -25.63 3.21 29.05
CA LEU A 178 -25.46 4.66 29.23
C LEU A 178 -26.79 5.41 29.23
N ARG A 179 -27.78 4.86 28.52
CA ARG A 179 -29.13 5.41 28.38
C ARG A 179 -30.16 4.43 28.94
N LYS A 180 -31.32 4.97 29.31
CA LYS A 180 -32.50 4.21 29.71
C LYS A 180 -33.73 4.81 29.07
N HIS A 181 -34.74 3.98 28.87
CA HIS A 181 -36.11 4.43 28.66
C HIS A 181 -36.77 4.63 30.03
N ASP A 182 -37.17 5.86 30.34
CA ASP A 182 -37.92 6.27 31.51
C ASP A 182 -39.19 7.03 31.06
N PRO A 183 -40.40 6.54 31.38
CA PRO A 183 -41.65 7.25 31.05
C PRO A 183 -41.72 8.68 31.62
N ALA A 184 -40.93 8.99 32.65
CA ALA A 184 -40.84 10.30 33.26
C ALA A 184 -39.68 11.16 32.72
N ALA A 185 -38.99 10.73 31.66
CA ALA A 185 -37.91 11.49 31.06
C ALA A 185 -38.39 12.87 30.57
N LEU A 186 -37.55 13.88 30.74
CA LEU A 186 -37.78 15.24 30.28
C LEU A 186 -36.81 15.57 29.14
N SER A 187 -37.28 16.32 28.15
CA SER A 187 -36.48 16.93 27.08
C SER A 187 -35.54 18.00 27.65
N GLU A 188 -34.60 18.48 26.84
CA GLU A 188 -33.71 19.60 27.21
C GLU A 188 -34.48 20.88 27.59
N SER A 189 -35.72 21.05 27.10
CA SER A 189 -36.60 22.17 27.44
C SER A 189 -37.46 21.93 28.69
N GLY A 190 -37.30 20.79 29.36
CA GLY A 190 -38.01 20.44 30.60
C GLY A 190 -39.43 19.88 30.39
N ASN A 191 -39.81 19.55 29.16
CA ASN A 191 -41.11 18.92 28.84
C ASN A 191 -40.98 17.40 28.82
N PRO A 192 -42.05 16.61 29.03
CA PRO A 192 -41.99 15.15 28.87
C PRO A 192 -41.40 14.76 27.50
N ASP A 193 -40.37 13.91 27.51
CA ASP A 193 -39.76 13.40 26.29
C ASP A 193 -40.68 12.34 25.67
N PRO A 194 -41.18 12.52 24.43
CA PRO A 194 -42.09 11.58 23.80
C PRO A 194 -41.47 10.20 23.55
N ASN A 195 -40.14 10.11 23.49
CA ASN A 195 -39.41 8.85 23.33
C ASN A 195 -39.00 8.23 24.67
N GLY A 196 -39.17 8.94 25.79
CA GLY A 196 -38.79 8.50 27.12
C GLY A 196 -37.28 8.26 27.30
N GLN A 197 -36.42 8.69 26.39
CA GLN A 197 -35.00 8.34 26.41
C GLN A 197 -34.18 9.36 27.23
N CYS A 198 -33.46 8.90 28.24
CA CYS A 198 -32.59 9.74 29.05
C CYS A 198 -31.30 9.02 29.47
N LEU A 199 -30.38 9.72 30.12
CA LEU A 199 -29.16 9.11 30.66
C LEU A 199 -29.49 8.23 31.88
N ASN A 200 -28.80 7.09 31.98
CA ASN A 200 -28.95 6.16 33.09
C ASN A 200 -28.10 6.62 34.29
N GLY A 201 -28.55 7.65 35.01
CA GLY A 201 -27.86 8.14 36.21
C GLY A 201 -26.46 8.70 35.93
N VAL A 202 -26.20 9.15 34.70
CA VAL A 202 -24.92 9.74 34.28
C VAL A 202 -25.10 11.24 34.08
N ARG A 203 -24.22 12.03 34.69
CA ARG A 203 -24.10 13.46 34.40
C ARG A 203 -22.69 13.78 33.93
N ILE A 204 -22.59 14.30 32.71
CA ILE A 204 -21.32 14.76 32.13
C ILE A 204 -20.94 16.08 32.78
N GLN A 205 -19.86 16.10 33.55
CA GLN A 205 -19.38 17.33 34.21
C GLN A 205 -18.63 18.23 33.23
N ARG A 206 -17.67 17.66 32.48
CA ARG A 206 -16.93 18.36 31.43
C ARG A 206 -16.20 17.37 30.50
N LEU A 207 -15.88 17.84 29.30
CA LEU A 207 -14.93 17.16 28.41
C LEU A 207 -13.48 17.49 28.80
N LYS A 208 -12.58 16.55 28.56
CA LYS A 208 -11.13 16.74 28.75
C LYS A 208 -10.55 17.59 27.63
N ASN A 209 -9.72 18.58 27.98
CA ASN A 209 -8.83 19.24 27.04
C ASN A 209 -7.53 18.42 26.91
N LYS A 210 -7.36 17.71 25.79
CA LYS A 210 -6.33 16.70 25.58
C LYS A 210 -5.28 17.17 24.57
N LEU A 211 -4.03 16.72 24.74
CA LEU A 211 -2.93 16.92 23.78
C LEU A 211 -3.32 16.50 22.35
N ARG A 212 -3.91 15.31 22.22
CA ARG A 212 -4.59 14.80 21.02
C ARG A 212 -5.61 13.72 21.41
N THR A 213 -6.00 12.82 20.51
CA THR A 213 -7.28 12.08 20.53
C THR A 213 -8.50 12.99 20.60
N GLN A 214 -8.45 14.19 20.00
CA GLN A 214 -9.47 15.23 20.17
C GLN A 214 -10.82 14.88 19.52
N SER A 215 -10.81 14.01 18.51
CA SER A 215 -12.02 13.44 17.92
C SER A 215 -12.77 12.53 18.90
N LEU A 216 -12.06 11.82 19.77
CA LEU A 216 -12.63 10.94 20.79
C LEU A 216 -13.21 11.77 21.95
N PRO A 217 -14.51 11.67 22.27
CA PRO A 217 -15.05 12.31 23.46
C PRO A 217 -14.57 11.61 24.73
N THR A 218 -13.90 12.37 25.59
CA THR A 218 -13.46 11.88 26.92
C THR A 218 -13.94 12.86 27.97
N ALA A 219 -14.64 12.38 29.00
CA ALA A 219 -15.27 13.24 30.00
C ALA A 219 -14.92 12.87 31.45
N GLU A 220 -15.29 13.78 32.34
CA GLU A 220 -15.53 13.54 33.76
C GLU A 220 -17.02 13.28 33.97
N LEU A 221 -17.36 12.18 34.64
CA LEU A 221 -18.73 11.75 34.85
C LEU A 221 -19.06 11.68 36.33
N VAL A 222 -20.23 12.21 36.70
CA VAL A 222 -20.86 11.96 37.99
C VAL A 222 -21.90 10.88 37.80
N LEU A 223 -21.86 9.85 38.65
CA LEU A 223 -22.82 8.75 38.66
C LEU A 223 -23.75 8.94 39.86
N GLU A 224 -25.04 9.06 39.58
CA GLU A 224 -26.11 9.25 40.56
C GLU A 224 -27.24 8.26 40.21
N ASP A 225 -27.36 7.19 40.98
CA ASP A 225 -28.24 6.05 40.72
C ASP A 225 -28.11 5.46 39.31
N MET A 226 -26.87 5.33 38.80
CA MET A 226 -26.65 4.60 37.55
C MET A 226 -26.97 3.11 37.77
N ARG A 227 -27.88 2.56 36.98
CA ARG A 227 -28.36 1.18 37.14
C ARG A 227 -27.52 0.19 36.35
N GLY A 228 -27.05 -0.87 36.99
CA GLY A 228 -26.15 -1.85 36.36
C GLY A 228 -26.32 -3.29 36.84
N TRP A 229 -25.80 -4.20 36.02
CA TRP A 229 -25.70 -5.64 36.27
C TRP A 229 -24.30 -5.98 36.72
N ILE A 230 -24.17 -6.83 37.73
CA ILE A 230 -22.85 -7.34 38.14
C ILE A 230 -22.37 -8.37 37.10
N ILE A 231 -21.07 -8.36 36.80
CA ILE A 231 -20.42 -9.39 35.98
C ILE A 231 -19.51 -10.21 36.89
N GLY A 232 -19.68 -11.53 36.85
CA GLY A 232 -18.94 -12.47 37.68
C GLY A 232 -19.32 -12.37 39.15
N GLU A 233 -18.36 -12.71 40.02
CA GLU A 233 -18.61 -12.78 41.46
C GLU A 233 -18.44 -11.42 42.14
N GLU A 234 -19.31 -11.16 43.12
CA GLU A 234 -19.17 -10.00 43.99
C GLU A 234 -17.79 -10.00 44.66
N ASN A 235 -17.13 -8.84 44.70
CA ASN A 235 -15.83 -8.62 45.32
C ASN A 235 -14.63 -9.21 44.56
N ARG A 236 -14.84 -9.67 43.31
CA ARG A 236 -13.82 -10.22 42.41
C ARG A 236 -13.56 -9.35 41.17
N GLY A 237 -13.95 -8.07 41.22
CA GLY A 237 -13.97 -7.18 40.06
C GLY A 237 -12.63 -7.01 39.34
N ILE A 238 -11.51 -6.95 40.07
CA ILE A 238 -10.17 -6.86 39.46
C ILE A 238 -9.84 -8.10 38.61
N GLN A 239 -10.27 -9.29 39.04
CA GLN A 239 -10.07 -10.50 38.23
C GLN A 239 -10.96 -10.47 36.98
N GLU A 240 -12.23 -10.08 37.13
CA GLU A 240 -13.18 -10.01 36.01
C GLU A 240 -12.72 -9.02 34.94
N ILE A 241 -12.38 -7.79 35.32
CA ILE A 241 -11.99 -6.72 34.37
C ILE A 241 -10.68 -7.03 33.62
N SER A 242 -9.86 -7.96 34.13
CA SER A 242 -8.57 -8.31 33.52
C SER A 242 -8.71 -8.84 32.09
N VAL A 243 -9.82 -9.50 31.75
CA VAL A 243 -10.09 -10.00 30.38
C VAL A 243 -10.16 -8.83 29.39
N LEU A 244 -10.89 -7.79 29.76
CA LEU A 244 -11.03 -6.57 28.95
C LEU A 244 -9.69 -5.82 28.88
N LEU A 245 -8.98 -5.68 30.01
CA LEU A 245 -7.66 -5.03 30.07
C LEU A 245 -6.62 -5.70 29.17
N HIS A 246 -6.55 -7.03 29.15
CA HIS A 246 -5.61 -7.72 28.27
C HIS A 246 -5.90 -7.42 26.80
N LEU A 247 -7.17 -7.37 26.41
CA LEU A 247 -7.54 -7.11 25.03
C LEU A 247 -7.30 -5.64 24.63
N THR A 248 -7.66 -4.67 25.48
CA THR A 248 -7.42 -3.24 25.20
C THR A 248 -5.93 -2.89 25.17
N ARG A 249 -5.09 -3.61 25.94
CA ARG A 249 -3.62 -3.55 25.81
C ARG A 249 -3.14 -4.02 24.44
N ILE A 250 -3.68 -5.12 23.91
CA ILE A 250 -3.33 -5.62 22.56
C ILE A 250 -3.81 -4.64 21.48
N HIS A 251 -5.02 -4.08 21.60
CA HIS A 251 -5.49 -2.98 20.74
C HIS A 251 -4.56 -1.76 20.76
N SER A 252 -4.06 -1.36 21.93
CA SER A 252 -3.09 -0.26 22.05
C SER A 252 -1.81 -0.54 21.24
N THR A 253 -1.38 -1.80 21.18
CA THR A 253 -0.23 -2.18 20.34
C THR A 253 -0.54 -2.18 18.85
N GLY A 254 -1.75 -2.59 18.46
CA GLY A 254 -2.26 -2.49 17.09
C GLY A 254 -2.29 -1.04 16.61
N GLN A 255 -2.81 -0.13 17.43
CA GLN A 255 -2.77 1.32 17.23
C GLN A 255 -1.34 1.83 17.02
N ALA A 256 -0.42 1.43 17.90
CA ALA A 256 0.98 1.84 17.82
C ALA A 256 1.65 1.43 16.51
N VAL A 257 1.51 0.16 16.09
CA VAL A 257 2.10 -0.33 14.83
C VAL A 257 1.38 0.22 13.61
N GLY A 258 0.06 0.43 13.65
CA GLY A 258 -0.70 1.05 12.56
C GLY A 258 -0.32 2.51 12.31
N TYR A 259 -0.22 3.33 13.38
CA TYR A 259 0.24 4.71 13.27
C TYR A 259 1.67 4.78 12.74
N LEU A 260 2.58 3.97 13.28
CA LEU A 260 3.97 3.95 12.83
C LEU A 260 4.11 3.46 11.38
N GLY A 261 3.34 2.44 10.98
CA GLY A 261 3.31 1.96 9.60
C GLY A 261 2.93 3.07 8.62
N ARG A 262 1.91 3.88 8.94
CA ARG A 262 1.56 5.08 8.16
C ARG A 262 2.69 6.12 8.15
N GLY A 263 3.29 6.41 9.30
CA GLY A 263 4.42 7.36 9.39
C GLY A 263 5.62 6.95 8.53
N LEU A 264 5.99 5.68 8.57
CA LEU A 264 7.05 5.11 7.74
C LEU A 264 6.71 5.16 6.26
N ALA A 265 5.46 4.85 5.88
CA ALA A 265 5.03 4.93 4.49
C ALA A 265 5.20 6.35 3.91
N VAL A 266 4.83 7.37 4.69
CA VAL A 266 5.03 8.78 4.30
C VAL A 266 6.52 9.13 4.20
N ALA A 267 7.34 8.74 5.19
CA ALA A 267 8.78 8.99 5.17
C ALA A 267 9.48 8.34 3.96
N ARG A 268 9.13 7.09 3.64
CA ARG A 268 9.63 6.35 2.46
C ARG A 268 9.22 7.01 1.16
N ALA A 269 7.95 7.39 1.03
CA ALA A 269 7.46 8.07 -0.17
C ALA A 269 8.18 9.41 -0.37
N PHE A 270 8.37 10.18 0.70
CA PHE A 270 9.10 11.45 0.65
C PHE A 270 10.57 11.27 0.24
N ALA A 271 11.23 10.23 0.74
CA ALA A 271 12.63 9.95 0.38
C ALA A 271 12.82 9.68 -1.12
N ARG A 272 11.83 9.08 -1.79
CA ARG A 272 11.88 8.80 -3.24
C ARG A 272 11.82 10.06 -4.11
N VAL A 273 11.20 11.13 -3.63
CA VAL A 273 10.96 12.35 -4.42
C VAL A 273 11.80 13.54 -3.98
N ARG A 274 12.32 13.52 -2.74
CA ARG A 274 13.05 14.66 -2.18
C ARG A 274 14.51 14.65 -2.62
N GLU A 275 14.93 15.76 -3.23
CA GLU A 275 16.34 16.04 -3.50
C GLU A 275 16.99 16.93 -2.45
N VAL A 276 18.25 16.62 -2.15
CA VAL A 276 19.13 17.36 -1.23
C VAL A 276 20.47 17.69 -1.90
N GLY A 277 21.23 18.61 -1.30
CA GLY A 277 22.56 18.95 -1.79
C GLY A 277 23.57 17.83 -1.52
N ALA A 278 24.33 17.44 -2.54
CA ALA A 278 25.42 16.47 -2.46
C ALA A 278 26.82 17.15 -2.36
N GLY A 279 26.84 18.48 -2.21
CA GLY A 279 28.05 19.32 -2.23
C GLY A 279 28.43 19.78 -3.64
N ARG A 280 29.22 20.87 -3.72
CA ARG A 280 29.72 21.44 -5.00
C ARG A 280 28.63 21.72 -6.05
N GLY A 281 27.43 22.09 -5.62
CA GLY A 281 26.28 22.35 -6.51
C GLY A 281 25.54 21.10 -7.01
N ALA A 282 26.05 19.89 -6.73
CA ALA A 282 25.38 18.65 -7.10
C ALA A 282 24.14 18.38 -6.23
N ARG A 283 23.16 17.69 -6.83
CA ARG A 283 21.90 17.28 -6.22
C ARG A 283 21.83 15.76 -6.18
N MET A 284 21.20 15.21 -5.15
CA MET A 284 20.92 13.77 -5.05
C MET A 284 19.57 13.55 -4.38
N ARG A 285 18.91 12.42 -4.68
CA ARG A 285 17.70 12.04 -3.94
C ARG A 285 18.06 11.54 -2.56
N LEU A 286 17.13 11.63 -1.61
CA LEU A 286 17.33 11.04 -0.28
C LEU A 286 17.52 9.52 -0.34
N THR A 287 16.96 8.84 -1.35
CA THR A 287 17.24 7.42 -1.64
C THR A 287 18.69 7.13 -2.01
N ASP A 288 19.46 8.14 -2.44
CA ASP A 288 20.88 8.00 -2.76
C ASP A 288 21.79 8.41 -1.59
N SER A 289 21.22 8.97 -0.52
CA SER A 289 21.96 9.36 0.67
C SER A 289 22.15 8.15 1.59
N SER A 290 23.37 7.63 1.66
CA SER A 290 23.69 6.48 2.54
C SER A 290 23.31 6.73 4.00
N LEU A 291 23.49 7.96 4.52
CA LEU A 291 23.13 8.27 5.90
C LEU A 291 21.61 8.25 6.11
N HIS A 292 20.84 8.83 5.18
CA HIS A 292 19.39 8.85 5.29
C HIS A 292 18.81 7.44 5.15
N MET A 293 19.29 6.68 4.16
CA MET A 293 18.85 5.31 3.93
C MET A 293 19.22 4.37 5.09
N LYS A 294 20.41 4.51 5.69
CA LYS A 294 20.78 3.77 6.91
C LYS A 294 19.83 4.06 8.07
N THR A 295 19.43 5.32 8.24
CA THR A 295 18.44 5.72 9.25
C THR A 295 17.08 5.07 8.97
N LEU A 296 16.57 5.16 7.74
CA LEU A 296 15.30 4.55 7.35
C LEU A 296 15.32 3.02 7.44
N ALA A 297 16.44 2.38 7.12
CA ALA A 297 16.62 0.94 7.24
C ALA A 297 16.58 0.50 8.71
N ARG A 298 17.26 1.23 9.60
CA ARG A 298 17.18 0.98 11.05
C ARG A 298 15.75 1.13 11.58
N MET A 299 15.05 2.19 11.18
CA MET A 299 13.65 2.40 11.59
C MET A 299 12.73 1.30 11.06
N THR A 300 12.96 0.87 9.81
CA THR A 300 12.19 -0.22 9.18
C THR A 300 12.43 -1.56 9.86
N ALA A 301 13.69 -1.91 10.13
CA ALA A 301 14.06 -3.10 10.88
C ALA A 301 13.42 -3.11 12.27
N GLU A 302 13.43 -1.96 12.97
CA GLU A 302 12.80 -1.84 14.28
C GLU A 302 11.28 -1.97 14.21
N TYR A 303 10.64 -1.41 13.18
CA TYR A 303 9.22 -1.56 12.94
C TYR A 303 8.83 -3.02 12.65
N ARG A 304 9.60 -3.73 11.84
CA ARG A 304 9.40 -5.16 11.52
C ARG A 304 9.32 -6.01 12.79
N ARG A 305 10.32 -5.91 13.67
CA ARG A 305 10.38 -6.72 14.91
C ARG A 305 9.25 -6.42 15.90
N ILE A 306 8.82 -5.15 16.06
CA ILE A 306 7.68 -4.84 16.94
C ILE A 306 6.34 -5.25 16.31
N MET A 307 6.24 -5.25 14.98
CA MET A 307 5.07 -5.77 14.26
C MET A 307 4.98 -7.29 14.44
N LEU A 308 6.09 -8.01 14.30
CA LEU A 308 6.15 -9.46 14.57
C LEU A 308 5.72 -9.78 16.01
N LEU A 309 6.20 -9.02 17.00
CA LEU A 309 5.81 -9.21 18.41
C LEU A 309 4.32 -8.98 18.64
N HIS A 310 3.75 -7.94 18.02
CA HIS A 310 2.31 -7.68 18.06
C HIS A 310 1.52 -8.84 17.44
N MET A 311 1.85 -9.23 16.20
CA MET A 311 1.15 -10.29 15.47
C MET A 311 1.28 -11.65 16.15
N PHE A 312 2.42 -11.93 16.77
CA PHE A 312 2.60 -13.13 17.60
C PHE A 312 1.68 -13.10 18.83
N THR A 313 1.60 -11.96 19.54
CA THR A 313 0.69 -11.83 20.70
C THR A 313 -0.77 -12.02 20.30
N VAL A 314 -1.18 -11.47 19.14
CA VAL A 314 -2.52 -11.65 18.56
C VAL A 314 -2.76 -13.11 18.17
N TYR A 315 -1.75 -13.79 17.62
CA TYR A 315 -1.84 -15.20 17.27
C TYR A 315 -2.05 -16.10 18.50
N ILE A 316 -1.28 -15.88 19.58
CA ILE A 316 -1.49 -16.61 20.84
C ILE A 316 -2.88 -16.32 21.43
N LEU A 317 -3.39 -15.10 21.28
CA LEU A 317 -4.76 -14.77 21.68
C LEU A 317 -5.77 -15.60 20.88
N GLY A 318 -5.64 -15.60 19.55
CA GLY A 318 -6.51 -16.37 18.66
C GLY A 318 -6.52 -17.87 18.98
N LEU A 319 -5.34 -18.47 19.20
CA LEU A 319 -5.21 -19.87 19.63
C LEU A 319 -5.87 -20.15 20.99
N SER A 320 -5.78 -19.21 21.93
CA SER A 320 -6.40 -19.37 23.27
C SER A 320 -7.92 -19.26 23.23
N GLU A 321 -8.48 -18.52 22.27
CA GLU A 321 -9.93 -18.32 22.15
C GLU A 321 -10.59 -19.37 21.26
N HIS A 322 -9.86 -19.86 20.24
CA HIS A 322 -10.33 -20.85 19.28
C HIS A 322 -9.33 -22.02 19.20
N PRO A 323 -9.26 -22.89 20.23
CA PRO A 323 -8.36 -24.03 20.22
C PRO A 323 -8.79 -25.04 19.16
N THR A 324 -7.92 -25.32 18.20
CA THR A 324 -8.13 -26.38 17.20
C THR A 324 -6.90 -27.27 17.14
N GLU A 325 -7.09 -28.56 16.87
CA GLU A 325 -6.00 -29.41 16.40
C GLU A 325 -5.58 -28.87 15.03
N MET A 326 -4.45 -28.16 14.98
CA MET A 326 -3.92 -27.69 13.70
C MET A 326 -3.70 -28.91 12.79
N GLY A 327 -4.39 -28.91 11.63
CA GLY A 327 -4.25 -29.94 10.61
C GLY A 327 -2.86 -30.00 9.98
N ALA A 328 -2.67 -30.98 9.09
CA ALA A 328 -1.39 -31.38 8.53
C ALA A 328 -0.71 -30.37 7.55
N ASP A 329 -1.32 -29.23 7.25
CA ASP A 329 -0.86 -28.26 6.23
C ASP A 329 -0.41 -26.89 6.79
N ILE A 330 0.30 -26.88 7.93
CA ILE A 330 0.94 -25.65 8.45
C ILE A 330 2.40 -25.56 8.02
N THR A 331 2.86 -24.35 7.70
CA THR A 331 4.27 -24.13 7.33
C THR A 331 5.20 -24.46 8.50
N PRO A 332 6.46 -24.88 8.24
CA PRO A 332 7.45 -25.10 9.29
C PRO A 332 7.64 -23.88 10.22
N ALA A 333 7.61 -22.67 9.65
CA ALA A 333 7.68 -21.42 10.41
C ALA A 333 6.50 -21.27 11.38
N LEU A 334 5.27 -21.48 10.90
CA LEU A 334 4.09 -21.38 11.76
C LEU A 334 4.09 -22.46 12.85
N LYS A 335 4.55 -23.67 12.51
CA LYS A 335 4.76 -24.75 13.49
C LYS A 335 5.76 -24.34 14.55
N ALA A 336 6.87 -23.69 14.19
CA ALA A 336 7.85 -23.18 15.15
C ALA A 336 7.28 -22.09 16.07
N LEU A 337 6.32 -21.29 15.58
CA LEU A 337 5.64 -20.27 16.37
C LEU A 337 4.49 -20.79 17.24
N THR A 338 4.02 -22.02 17.02
CA THR A 338 2.80 -22.49 17.69
C THR A 338 3.11 -23.30 18.96
N PRO A 339 2.89 -22.75 20.17
CA PRO A 339 3.12 -23.47 21.42
C PRO A 339 2.03 -24.52 21.66
N PRO A 340 2.27 -25.50 22.57
CA PRO A 340 1.25 -26.46 22.95
C PRO A 340 0.08 -25.80 23.70
N PRO A 341 -1.15 -26.35 23.67
CA PRO A 341 -2.34 -25.70 24.25
C PRO A 341 -2.21 -25.30 25.73
N LYS A 342 -1.50 -26.10 26.53
CA LYS A 342 -1.24 -25.82 27.96
C LYS A 342 -0.45 -24.54 28.22
N ASP A 343 0.26 -24.02 27.21
CA ASP A 343 1.15 -22.87 27.32
C ASP A 343 0.51 -21.56 26.87
N LEU A 344 -0.66 -21.61 26.22
CA LEU A 344 -1.35 -20.43 25.67
C LEU A 344 -1.74 -19.42 26.75
N LEU A 345 -2.46 -19.85 27.79
CA LEU A 345 -2.84 -18.97 28.91
C LEU A 345 -1.63 -18.47 29.72
N PRO A 346 -0.61 -19.30 30.04
CA PRO A 346 0.64 -18.82 30.62
C PRO A 346 1.35 -17.75 29.79
N LEU A 347 1.44 -17.91 28.47
CA LEU A 347 2.04 -16.91 27.59
C LEU A 347 1.24 -15.61 27.56
N LEU A 348 -0.09 -15.66 27.37
CA LEU A 348 -0.92 -14.45 27.29
C LEU A 348 -0.86 -13.57 28.53
N ARG A 349 -0.71 -14.18 29.71
CA ARG A 349 -0.57 -13.49 30.99
C ARG A 349 0.60 -12.50 31.00
N VAL A 350 1.68 -12.84 30.30
CA VAL A 350 2.91 -12.03 30.27
C VAL A 350 3.03 -11.24 28.97
N LEU A 351 2.63 -11.82 27.83
CA LEU A 351 2.75 -11.18 26.51
C LEU A 351 1.92 -9.90 26.40
N SER A 352 0.66 -9.89 26.85
CA SER A 352 -0.20 -8.70 26.75
C SER A 352 0.44 -7.46 27.42
N THR A 353 1.05 -7.66 28.58
CA THR A 353 1.72 -6.63 29.38
C THR A 353 3.05 -6.19 28.76
N LEU A 354 3.90 -7.17 28.43
CA LEU A 354 5.22 -6.95 27.84
C LEU A 354 5.13 -6.29 26.45
N THR A 355 4.28 -6.82 25.58
CA THR A 355 4.09 -6.31 24.21
C THR A 355 3.57 -4.89 24.25
N LYS A 356 2.58 -4.58 25.12
CA LYS A 356 2.07 -3.21 25.29
C LYS A 356 3.15 -2.25 25.74
N ALA A 357 3.88 -2.61 26.79
CA ALA A 357 4.93 -1.77 27.36
C ALA A 357 6.00 -1.42 26.30
N TYR A 358 6.51 -2.41 25.59
CA TYR A 358 7.60 -2.23 24.63
C TYR A 358 7.14 -1.53 23.35
N VAL A 359 6.09 -2.06 22.69
CA VAL A 359 5.64 -1.58 21.37
C VAL A 359 5.15 -0.13 21.44
N CYS A 360 4.33 0.22 22.44
CA CYS A 360 3.80 1.58 22.56
C CYS A 360 4.90 2.60 22.89
N ASN A 361 5.95 2.19 23.62
CA ASN A 361 7.08 3.06 23.92
C ASN A 361 7.98 3.25 22.69
N SER A 362 8.33 2.17 21.98
CA SER A 362 9.15 2.24 20.76
C SER A 362 8.48 3.04 19.64
N ALA A 363 7.16 2.86 19.45
CA ALA A 363 6.43 3.53 18.38
C ALA A 363 6.51 5.06 18.45
N LEU A 364 6.53 5.64 19.66
CA LEU A 364 6.66 7.09 19.84
C LEU A 364 7.98 7.64 19.30
N ARG A 365 9.09 7.00 19.67
CA ARG A 365 10.43 7.41 19.20
C ARG A 365 10.53 7.27 17.68
N LEU A 366 9.99 6.20 17.12
CA LEU A 366 10.03 5.96 15.68
C LEU A 366 9.13 6.92 14.89
N LEU A 367 7.95 7.27 15.40
CA LEU A 367 7.08 8.28 14.79
C LEU A 367 7.75 9.66 14.78
N TYR A 368 8.45 10.03 15.86
CA TYR A 368 9.29 11.22 15.88
C TYR A 368 10.36 11.17 14.77
N SER A 369 11.08 10.06 14.63
CA SER A 369 12.05 9.89 13.56
C SER A 369 11.42 9.92 12.15
N CYS A 370 10.14 9.51 12.00
CA CYS A 370 9.41 9.67 10.74
C CYS A 370 9.14 11.15 10.43
N MET A 371 8.78 11.96 11.43
CA MET A 371 8.66 13.41 11.27
C MET A 371 10.00 14.03 10.87
N GLU A 372 11.09 13.66 11.55
CA GLU A 372 12.44 14.12 11.25
C GLU A 372 12.88 13.76 9.82
N SER A 373 12.50 12.58 9.33
CA SER A 373 12.83 12.09 7.98
C SER A 373 12.27 12.97 6.86
N ILE A 374 11.21 13.73 7.13
CA ILE A 374 10.60 14.67 6.17
C ILE A 374 10.83 16.15 6.54
N GLY A 375 11.67 16.41 7.54
CA GLY A 375 12.11 17.74 7.95
C GLY A 375 10.96 18.63 8.44
N GLY A 376 11.02 19.92 8.09
CA GLY A 376 10.05 20.92 8.53
C GLY A 376 8.59 20.57 8.18
N VAL A 377 8.36 19.87 7.06
CA VAL A 377 7.02 19.39 6.65
C VAL A 377 6.42 18.45 7.68
N GLY A 378 7.25 17.60 8.30
CA GLY A 378 6.80 16.64 9.32
C GLY A 378 6.46 17.26 10.66
N TYR A 379 6.88 18.50 10.90
CA TYR A 379 6.57 19.25 12.11
C TYR A 379 5.27 20.07 12.00
N LEU A 380 4.77 20.28 10.78
CA LEU A 380 3.52 20.98 10.54
C LEU A 380 2.31 20.13 10.91
N LEU A 381 1.21 20.79 11.30
CA LEU A 381 -0.05 20.12 11.60
C LEU A 381 -0.74 19.55 10.36
N ASN A 382 -0.36 19.99 9.14
CA ASN A 382 -0.83 19.47 7.85
C ASN A 382 -2.34 19.18 7.77
N GLU A 383 -3.18 20.05 8.35
CA GLU A 383 -4.64 19.84 8.41
C GLU A 383 -5.28 19.82 7.00
N GLU A 384 -4.70 20.54 6.06
CA GLU A 384 -5.08 20.56 4.63
C GLU A 384 -4.62 19.29 3.87
N GLN A 385 -3.65 18.55 4.40
CA GLN A 385 -2.98 17.41 3.75
C GLN A 385 -2.86 16.24 4.73
N GLU A 386 -4.01 15.78 5.22
CA GLU A 386 -4.12 14.82 6.31
C GLU A 386 -3.35 13.50 6.06
N TYR A 387 -3.19 13.10 4.80
CA TYR A 387 -2.42 11.90 4.42
C TYR A 387 -0.90 12.01 4.69
N LEU A 388 -0.36 13.22 4.90
CA LEU A 388 1.04 13.50 5.28
C LEU A 388 1.20 13.84 6.78
N ASN A 389 0.11 13.81 7.56
CA ASN A 389 0.08 14.36 8.92
C ASN A 389 0.70 13.42 9.98
N ILE A 390 2.02 13.22 9.91
CA ILE A 390 2.76 12.41 10.90
C ILE A 390 2.71 13.07 12.30
N ALA A 391 2.68 14.41 12.37
CA ALA A 391 2.60 15.15 13.63
C ALA A 391 1.32 14.84 14.43
N ARG A 392 0.19 14.61 13.75
CA ARG A 392 -1.01 14.08 14.40
C ARG A 392 -0.76 12.68 14.95
N LEU A 393 -0.27 11.75 14.11
CA LEU A 393 -0.05 10.36 14.50
C LEU A 393 0.87 10.24 15.73
N TYR A 394 1.94 11.03 15.77
CA TYR A 394 2.83 11.11 16.93
C TYR A 394 2.08 11.52 18.21
N ARG A 395 1.26 12.59 18.15
CA ARG A 395 0.51 13.07 19.32
C ARG A 395 -0.63 12.13 19.73
N ASP A 396 -1.27 11.45 18.77
CA ASP A 396 -2.24 10.40 19.05
C ASP A 396 -1.56 9.21 19.74
N ALA A 397 -0.40 8.76 19.24
CA ALA A 397 0.36 7.67 19.82
C ALA A 397 0.89 7.95 21.23
N ALA A 398 1.04 9.23 21.62
CA ALA A 398 1.54 9.64 22.94
C ALA A 398 0.69 9.17 24.11
N VAL A 399 -0.57 8.83 23.86
CA VAL A 399 -1.47 8.31 24.88
C VAL A 399 -1.28 6.81 25.14
N LEU A 400 -0.78 6.06 24.17
CA LEU A 400 -0.69 4.59 24.21
C LEU A 400 0.22 4.04 25.33
N PRO A 401 1.40 4.62 25.64
CA PRO A 401 2.17 4.18 26.81
C PRO A 401 1.56 4.61 28.15
N ILE A 402 0.51 5.44 28.15
CA ILE A 402 -0.14 5.98 29.36
C ILE A 402 -1.41 5.18 29.71
N TRP A 403 -2.30 4.98 28.73
CA TRP A 403 -3.55 4.22 28.92
C TRP A 403 -3.31 2.75 29.27
N GLU A 404 -4.27 2.13 29.95
CA GLU A 404 -4.26 0.69 30.28
C GLU A 404 -3.00 0.18 31.02
N GLY A 405 -2.35 1.08 31.73
CA GLY A 405 -1.16 0.86 32.54
C GLY A 405 0.09 1.51 31.94
N THR A 406 0.76 2.34 32.74
CA THR A 406 2.03 2.95 32.36
C THR A 406 3.12 1.89 32.22
N THR A 407 4.20 2.18 31.48
CA THR A 407 5.28 1.22 31.27
C THR A 407 5.82 0.64 32.58
N ASP A 408 6.03 1.45 33.63
CA ASP A 408 6.57 0.95 34.91
C ASP A 408 5.55 0.12 35.69
N LEU A 409 4.25 0.46 35.60
CA LEU A 409 3.18 -0.36 36.16
C LEU A 409 3.16 -1.73 35.49
N LEU A 410 3.20 -1.76 34.16
CA LEU A 410 3.23 -3.00 33.37
C LEU A 410 4.50 -3.80 33.66
N SER A 411 5.65 -3.16 33.78
CA SER A 411 6.90 -3.82 34.21
C SER A 411 6.77 -4.44 35.60
N THR A 412 6.10 -3.77 36.53
CA THR A 412 5.82 -4.31 37.86
C THR A 412 4.86 -5.50 37.79
N ASP A 413 3.79 -5.40 37.01
CA ASP A 413 2.80 -6.46 36.83
C ASP A 413 3.40 -7.70 36.16
N PHE A 414 4.32 -7.53 35.22
CA PHE A 414 5.07 -8.62 34.61
C PHE A 414 5.91 -9.39 35.63
N ILE A 415 6.68 -8.68 36.48
CA ILE A 415 7.44 -9.32 37.56
C ILE A 415 6.50 -10.03 38.55
N ARG A 416 5.39 -9.39 38.95
CA ARG A 416 4.39 -10.00 39.83
C ARG A 416 3.77 -11.27 39.21
N ALA A 417 3.47 -11.25 37.91
CA ALA A 417 2.93 -12.40 37.19
C ALA A 417 3.91 -13.57 37.19
N LEU A 418 5.20 -13.31 36.97
CA LEU A 418 6.26 -14.33 36.95
C LEU A 418 6.63 -14.86 38.35
N LYS A 419 6.44 -14.07 39.41
CA LYS A 419 6.69 -14.48 40.80
C LYS A 419 5.48 -15.10 41.50
N ARG A 420 4.32 -15.15 40.86
CA ARG A 420 3.11 -15.76 41.44
C ARG A 420 3.32 -17.27 41.62
N PRO A 421 2.97 -17.86 42.79
CA PRO A 421 3.11 -19.30 43.00
C PRO A 421 2.44 -20.12 41.90
N GLU A 422 3.11 -21.19 41.46
CA GLU A 422 2.72 -22.13 40.39
C GLU A 422 2.55 -21.50 39.00
N THR A 423 1.63 -20.55 38.87
CA THR A 423 1.30 -19.84 37.62
C THR A 423 2.46 -19.02 37.04
N GLY A 424 3.35 -18.51 37.89
CA GLY A 424 4.56 -17.81 37.46
C GLY A 424 5.58 -18.77 36.83
N ALA A 425 5.81 -19.93 37.46
CA ALA A 425 6.68 -20.98 36.92
C ALA A 425 6.15 -21.52 35.58
N GLN A 426 4.83 -21.74 35.47
CA GLN A 426 4.20 -22.12 34.20
C GLN A 426 4.45 -21.10 33.08
N SER A 427 4.46 -19.81 33.41
CA SER A 427 4.71 -18.74 32.43
C SER A 427 6.18 -18.72 31.99
N LEU A 428 7.12 -18.91 32.93
CA LEU A 428 8.54 -19.04 32.62
C LEU A 428 8.83 -20.27 31.75
N ASP A 429 8.23 -21.41 32.05
CA ASP A 429 8.42 -22.65 31.28
C ASP A 429 7.75 -22.58 29.90
N ALA A 430 6.66 -21.83 29.76
CA ALA A 430 6.03 -21.57 28.48
C ALA A 430 6.89 -20.64 27.59
N LEU A 431 7.46 -19.57 28.16
CA LEU A 431 8.43 -18.71 27.46
C LEU A 431 9.67 -19.51 27.02
N ASP A 432 10.22 -20.33 27.93
CA ASP A 432 11.39 -21.15 27.65
C ASP A 432 11.18 -22.13 26.49
N ARG A 433 10.04 -22.84 26.49
CA ARG A 433 9.68 -23.75 25.41
C ARG A 433 9.46 -23.03 24.09
N PHE A 434 8.77 -21.90 24.09
CA PHE A 434 8.59 -21.11 22.88
C PHE A 434 9.94 -20.68 22.29
N ILE A 435 10.84 -20.11 23.12
CA ILE A 435 12.16 -19.66 22.67
C ILE A 435 12.97 -20.82 22.06
N LYS A 436 13.01 -21.98 22.74
CA LYS A 436 13.70 -23.18 22.24
C LYS A 436 13.06 -23.73 20.95
N GLN A 437 11.73 -23.71 20.86
CA GLN A 437 11.00 -24.17 19.69
C GLN A 437 11.23 -23.26 18.47
N ALA A 438 11.20 -21.95 18.65
CA ALA A 438 11.46 -20.98 17.59
C ALA A 438 12.87 -21.17 16.99
N PHE A 439 13.90 -21.29 17.83
CA PHE A 439 15.27 -21.54 17.38
C PHE A 439 15.53 -22.97 16.87
N SER A 440 14.59 -23.91 17.06
CA SER A 440 14.71 -25.25 16.48
C SER A 440 14.45 -25.29 14.97
N LEU A 441 13.84 -24.23 14.40
CA LEU A 441 13.62 -24.11 12.96
C LEU A 441 14.97 -24.09 12.23
N ASN A 442 15.14 -25.01 11.28
CA ASN A 442 16.38 -25.27 10.52
C ASN A 442 17.57 -25.79 11.34
N GLY A 443 17.35 -26.24 12.59
CA GLY A 443 18.18 -27.26 13.24
C GLY A 443 19.46 -26.83 13.95
N ASP A 444 19.83 -25.54 13.99
CA ASP A 444 21.07 -25.10 14.63
C ASP A 444 20.90 -23.87 15.55
N ALA A 445 20.41 -24.12 16.77
CA ALA A 445 20.31 -23.09 17.80
C ALA A 445 21.68 -22.57 18.29
N SER A 446 22.79 -23.24 17.95
CA SER A 446 24.13 -22.82 18.39
C SER A 446 24.58 -21.49 17.77
N GLN A 447 23.98 -21.12 16.63
CA GLN A 447 24.20 -19.83 15.95
C GLN A 447 23.67 -18.64 16.75
N HIS A 448 22.81 -18.87 17.75
CA HIS A 448 22.20 -17.84 18.60
C HIS A 448 22.55 -18.00 20.08
N GLN A 449 23.73 -18.57 20.39
CA GLN A 449 24.15 -18.86 21.76
C GLN A 449 24.10 -17.62 22.68
N GLU A 450 24.45 -16.43 22.18
CA GLU A 450 24.37 -15.18 22.97
C GLU A 450 22.93 -14.83 23.38
N VAL A 451 21.95 -15.09 22.51
CA VAL A 451 20.53 -14.86 22.79
C VAL A 451 20.04 -15.85 23.85
N VAL A 452 20.40 -17.13 23.69
CA VAL A 452 20.05 -18.19 24.65
C VAL A 452 20.70 -17.94 26.01
N ASN A 453 21.96 -17.51 26.05
CA ASN A 453 22.66 -17.15 27.29
C ASN A 453 21.96 -15.99 28.01
N ARG A 454 21.53 -14.96 27.26
CA ARG A 454 20.77 -13.85 27.84
C ARG A 454 19.46 -14.32 28.45
N TRP A 455 18.71 -15.17 27.75
CA TRP A 455 17.46 -15.76 28.26
C TRP A 455 17.68 -16.56 29.55
N GLU A 456 18.64 -17.48 29.56
CA GLU A 456 18.90 -18.32 30.73
C GLU A 456 19.39 -17.49 31.93
N SER A 457 20.12 -16.40 31.69
CA SER A 457 20.52 -15.44 32.73
C SER A 457 19.30 -14.75 33.35
N GLU A 458 18.40 -14.19 32.53
CA GLU A 458 17.17 -13.55 33.02
C GLU A 458 16.23 -14.55 33.69
N ARG A 459 16.06 -15.76 33.14
CA ARG A 459 15.25 -16.83 33.73
C ARG A 459 15.80 -17.24 35.10
N SER A 460 17.11 -17.46 35.21
CA SER A 460 17.79 -17.74 36.48
C SER A 460 17.58 -16.61 37.49
N ARG A 461 17.72 -15.36 37.04
CA ARG A 461 17.55 -14.17 37.85
C ARG A 461 16.13 -14.05 38.43
N ILE A 462 15.12 -14.15 37.57
CA ILE A 462 13.69 -14.09 37.95
C ILE A 462 13.33 -15.22 38.93
N THR A 463 13.92 -16.40 38.74
CA THR A 463 13.69 -17.55 39.61
C THR A 463 14.29 -17.34 41.01
N LYS A 464 15.56 -16.91 41.08
CA LYS A 464 16.34 -16.86 42.32
C LYS A 464 16.12 -15.59 43.16
N GLU A 465 16.02 -14.42 42.53
CA GLU A 465 15.89 -13.15 43.25
C GLU A 465 14.49 -12.97 43.84
N SER A 466 14.40 -12.18 44.91
CA SER A 466 13.10 -11.85 45.54
C SER A 466 12.27 -10.94 44.63
N GLN A 467 10.94 -10.94 44.79
CA GLN A 467 10.09 -10.04 44.01
C GLN A 467 10.44 -8.55 44.25
N SER A 468 10.77 -8.17 45.49
CA SER A 468 11.12 -6.79 45.83
C SER A 468 12.39 -6.31 45.11
N ASP A 469 13.39 -7.18 44.99
CA ASP A 469 14.65 -6.83 44.31
C ASP A 469 14.47 -6.72 42.79
N LEU A 470 13.61 -7.57 42.23
CA LEU A 470 13.31 -7.58 40.79
C LEU A 470 12.48 -6.38 40.35
N VAL A 471 11.51 -5.93 41.16
CA VAL A 471 10.62 -4.81 40.81
C VAL A 471 11.44 -3.54 40.52
N GLY A 472 12.50 -3.27 41.28
CA GLY A 472 13.39 -2.12 41.04
C GLY A 472 14.11 -2.14 39.69
N LYS A 473 14.23 -3.31 39.05
CA LYS A 473 14.80 -3.49 37.70
C LYS A 473 13.78 -4.03 36.70
N GLY A 474 12.49 -3.91 37.01
CA GLY A 474 11.43 -4.57 36.26
C GLY A 474 11.39 -4.19 34.79
N ARG A 475 11.71 -2.91 34.47
CA ARG A 475 11.75 -2.42 33.10
C ARG A 475 12.90 -3.05 32.30
N ASP A 476 14.09 -3.10 32.89
CA ASP A 476 15.28 -3.69 32.25
C ASP A 476 15.08 -5.19 31.99
N ILE A 477 14.53 -5.91 32.98
CA ILE A 477 14.22 -7.35 32.85
C ILE A 477 13.18 -7.56 31.75
N MET A 478 12.08 -6.80 31.76
CA MET A 478 11.05 -6.90 30.73
C MET A 478 11.63 -6.60 29.33
N TRP A 479 12.45 -5.56 29.18
CA TRP A 479 13.08 -5.21 27.91
C TRP A 479 13.99 -6.33 27.43
N SER A 480 14.81 -6.89 28.32
CA SER A 480 15.71 -8.00 27.98
C SER A 480 14.94 -9.24 27.52
N VAL A 481 13.86 -9.62 28.22
CA VAL A 481 12.99 -10.73 27.79
C VAL A 481 12.31 -10.42 26.45
N THR A 482 11.86 -9.18 26.24
CA THR A 482 11.24 -8.77 24.97
C THR A 482 12.23 -8.88 23.81
N GLU A 483 13.48 -8.48 24.04
CA GLU A 483 14.54 -8.52 23.04
C GLU A 483 14.91 -9.93 22.60
N VAL A 484 14.94 -10.87 23.55
CA VAL A 484 15.08 -12.30 23.29
C VAL A 484 13.91 -12.83 22.45
N LEU A 485 12.67 -12.48 22.80
CA LEU A 485 11.49 -12.90 22.05
C LEU A 485 11.51 -12.36 20.61
N MET A 486 11.89 -11.10 20.39
CA MET A 486 12.02 -10.55 19.04
C MET A 486 13.14 -11.20 18.24
N ALA A 487 14.26 -11.60 18.86
CA ALA A 487 15.31 -12.36 18.18
C ALA A 487 14.76 -13.71 17.69
N ALA A 488 14.00 -14.41 18.53
CA ALA A 488 13.35 -15.68 18.16
C ALA A 488 12.32 -15.50 17.03
N LEU A 489 11.54 -14.41 17.04
CA LEU A 489 10.58 -14.10 15.98
C LEU A 489 11.26 -13.75 14.65
N LEU A 490 12.29 -12.91 14.69
CA LEU A 490 13.09 -12.57 13.51
C LEU A 490 13.82 -13.79 12.94
N HIS A 491 14.28 -14.70 13.80
CA HIS A 491 14.86 -15.98 13.35
C HIS A 491 13.87 -16.79 12.53
N VAL A 492 12.63 -16.90 13.01
CA VAL A 492 11.59 -17.63 12.27
C VAL A 492 11.27 -16.93 10.94
N ASP A 493 11.14 -15.60 10.96
CA ASP A 493 10.83 -14.79 9.77
C ASP A 493 11.92 -14.90 8.69
N ALA A 494 13.19 -14.69 9.05
CA ALA A 494 14.35 -14.79 8.16
C ALA A 494 14.57 -16.19 7.55
N ASN A 495 13.98 -17.22 8.16
CA ASN A 495 14.06 -18.62 7.74
C ASN A 495 12.77 -19.14 7.10
N ASN A 496 11.75 -18.31 6.91
CA ASN A 496 10.46 -18.71 6.38
C ASN A 496 10.47 -18.91 4.85
N ASP A 497 10.96 -17.92 4.09
CA ASP A 497 10.88 -17.88 2.63
C ASP A 497 12.21 -17.52 1.93
N GLY A 498 13.26 -17.25 2.70
CA GLY A 498 14.58 -16.95 2.17
C GLY A 498 14.80 -15.48 1.77
N ASP A 499 13.93 -14.57 2.19
CA ASP A 499 14.12 -13.12 1.97
C ASP A 499 15.46 -12.63 2.55
N VAL A 500 16.28 -12.05 1.68
CA VAL A 500 17.61 -11.54 2.01
C VAL A 500 17.53 -10.33 2.94
N ALA A 501 16.51 -9.49 2.79
CA ALA A 501 16.30 -8.32 3.65
C ALA A 501 15.96 -8.75 5.08
N GLU A 502 15.12 -9.78 5.27
CA GLU A 502 14.76 -10.26 6.60
C GLU A 502 15.96 -10.94 7.31
N ARG A 503 16.81 -11.64 6.56
CA ARG A 503 18.10 -12.15 7.09
C ARG A 503 19.03 -11.02 7.52
N GLU A 504 19.11 -9.95 6.73
CA GLU A 504 19.92 -8.79 7.07
C GLU A 504 19.36 -8.04 8.30
N ILE A 505 18.03 -7.94 8.44
CA ILE A 505 17.37 -7.38 9.63
C ILE A 505 17.73 -8.20 10.87
N LEU A 506 17.62 -9.54 10.81
CA LEU A 506 18.01 -10.43 11.91
C LEU A 506 19.49 -10.22 12.28
N GLN A 507 20.38 -10.23 11.28
CA GLN A 507 21.81 -10.08 11.51
C GLN A 507 22.15 -8.74 12.20
N ARG A 508 21.62 -7.62 11.70
CA ARG A 508 21.84 -6.29 12.30
C ARG A 508 21.26 -6.21 13.71
N TYR A 509 20.14 -6.88 13.97
CA TYR A 509 19.54 -6.93 15.29
C TYR A 509 20.42 -7.71 16.29
N LEU A 510 21.01 -8.82 15.85
CA LEU A 510 21.94 -9.61 16.64
C LEU A 510 23.22 -8.82 16.96
N GLU A 511 23.77 -8.09 15.98
CA GLU A 511 24.94 -7.20 16.16
C GLU A 511 24.68 -6.03 17.11
N ASP A 512 23.49 -5.42 17.06
CA ASP A 512 23.13 -4.25 17.90
C ASP A 512 22.82 -4.62 19.36
N ARG A 513 22.16 -5.77 19.59
CA ARG A 513 21.60 -6.11 20.91
C ARG A 513 22.28 -7.23 21.64
N PHE A 514 23.03 -8.05 20.92
CA PHE A 514 23.77 -9.17 21.48
C PHE A 514 25.25 -8.94 21.15
N SER A 515 26.16 -9.46 21.97
CA SER A 515 27.61 -9.24 21.81
C SER A 515 28.20 -10.01 20.61
N VAL A 516 27.54 -9.94 19.46
CA VAL A 516 27.90 -10.57 18.20
C VAL A 516 28.86 -9.64 17.45
N LYS A 517 29.93 -10.20 16.91
CA LYS A 517 30.98 -9.42 16.24
C LYS A 517 30.43 -8.74 14.98
N GLU A 518 30.60 -7.42 14.88
CA GLU A 518 30.24 -6.64 13.67
C GLU A 518 30.99 -7.15 12.43
N ARG A 519 30.30 -7.17 11.29
CA ARG A 519 30.89 -7.50 9.99
C ARG A 519 31.86 -6.39 9.54
N VAL A 520 33.05 -6.77 9.10
CA VAL A 520 34.09 -5.86 8.60
C VAL A 520 34.17 -5.95 7.08
N GLY A 521 34.24 -4.81 6.39
CA GLY A 521 34.65 -4.76 4.98
C GLY A 521 33.53 -4.65 3.92
N VAL A 522 32.35 -4.11 4.26
CA VAL A 522 31.31 -3.80 3.26
C VAL A 522 31.48 -2.38 2.72
N SER A 523 31.43 -2.20 1.39
CA SER A 523 31.52 -0.87 0.79
C SER A 523 30.27 -0.03 1.07
N THR A 524 30.39 1.30 1.08
CA THR A 524 29.25 2.22 1.26
C THR A 524 28.13 1.98 0.24
N ARG A 525 28.49 1.54 -0.98
CA ARG A 525 27.53 1.24 -2.05
C ARG A 525 26.75 -0.05 -1.75
N GLU A 526 27.44 -1.13 -1.39
CA GLU A 526 26.79 -2.39 -1.00
C GLU A 526 25.89 -2.20 0.22
N GLU A 527 26.32 -1.39 1.19
CA GLU A 527 25.51 -1.10 2.38
C GLU A 527 24.23 -0.30 2.02
N LEU A 528 24.34 0.64 1.08
CA LEU A 528 23.19 1.37 0.57
C LEU A 528 22.19 0.46 -0.17
N GLU A 529 22.66 -0.53 -0.93
CA GLU A 529 21.77 -1.51 -1.59
C GLU A 529 21.01 -2.36 -0.57
N LYS A 530 21.68 -2.81 0.50
CA LYS A 530 21.03 -3.52 1.61
C LYS A 530 20.02 -2.64 2.34
N ASP A 531 20.38 -1.39 2.61
CA ASP A 531 19.48 -0.41 3.22
C ASP A 531 18.25 -0.17 2.35
N PHE A 532 18.43 -0.10 1.03
CA PHE A 532 17.33 0.04 0.08
C PHE A 532 16.40 -1.18 0.12
N ALA A 533 16.96 -2.39 0.08
CA ALA A 533 16.20 -3.63 0.17
C ALA A 533 15.39 -3.72 1.47
N ILE A 534 16.00 -3.38 2.61
CA ILE A 534 15.28 -3.32 3.90
C ILE A 534 14.12 -2.32 3.84
N VAL A 535 14.36 -1.12 3.31
CA VAL A 535 13.36 -0.03 3.33
C VAL A 535 12.21 -0.28 2.36
N TYR A 536 12.47 -0.82 1.18
CA TYR A 536 11.49 -0.91 0.10
C TYR A 536 11.02 -2.33 -0.22
N GLY A 537 11.67 -3.38 0.31
CA GLY A 537 11.31 -4.78 0.05
C GLY A 537 11.63 -5.25 -1.36
N GLU A 538 12.43 -4.50 -2.10
CA GLU A 538 12.83 -4.80 -3.47
C GLU A 538 14.33 -4.50 -3.61
N GLU A 539 15.03 -5.32 -4.38
CA GLU A 539 16.34 -4.90 -4.88
C GLU A 539 16.14 -3.63 -5.69
N ARG A 540 17.07 -2.68 -5.55
CA ARG A 540 17.05 -1.49 -6.39
C ARG A 540 17.09 -1.97 -7.83
N SER A 541 16.00 -1.78 -8.57
CA SER A 541 15.91 -2.30 -9.93
C SER A 541 17.17 -1.89 -10.70
N LYS A 542 17.85 -2.87 -11.29
CA LYS A 542 18.92 -2.61 -12.26
C LYS A 542 18.43 -1.80 -13.46
N THR A 543 17.12 -1.58 -13.63
CA THR A 543 16.58 -0.61 -14.60
C THR A 543 16.65 0.85 -14.14
N SER A 544 16.87 1.11 -12.84
CA SER A 544 17.30 2.43 -12.37
C SER A 544 18.81 2.64 -12.47
N SER A 545 19.58 1.55 -12.63
CA SER A 545 20.88 1.59 -13.30
C SER A 545 20.70 1.45 -14.80
N ASN A 546 19.91 2.32 -15.42
CA ASN A 546 20.14 2.64 -16.82
C ASN A 546 21.50 3.33 -16.90
N LEU A 547 22.52 2.48 -17.01
CA LEU A 547 23.83 2.65 -17.61
C LEU A 547 24.58 3.90 -17.13
N GLU A 548 25.75 3.73 -16.53
CA GLU A 548 26.79 4.77 -16.66
C GLU A 548 26.88 5.14 -18.15
N GLY A 549 26.35 6.32 -18.52
CA GLY A 549 26.26 6.76 -19.93
C GLY A 549 24.86 6.85 -20.57
N SER A 550 23.74 6.51 -19.92
CA SER A 550 22.39 6.75 -20.52
C SER A 550 22.03 8.23 -20.53
N GLY A 551 21.57 8.73 -21.69
CA GLY A 551 21.04 10.08 -21.91
C GLY A 551 19.52 10.16 -22.02
N VAL A 552 18.79 9.06 -21.77
CA VAL A 552 17.32 9.03 -21.78
C VAL A 552 16.78 9.91 -20.65
N ASN A 553 15.96 10.91 -21.00
CA ASN A 553 15.41 11.91 -20.09
C ASN A 553 13.86 11.91 -20.01
N PHE A 554 13.23 10.88 -20.57
CA PHE A 554 11.78 10.67 -20.59
C PHE A 554 11.44 9.31 -19.97
N GLY A 555 10.16 9.08 -19.70
CA GLY A 555 9.64 7.86 -19.10
C GLY A 555 9.34 7.99 -17.60
N ALA A 556 8.27 7.33 -17.14
CA ALA A 556 7.96 7.18 -15.72
C ALA A 556 7.32 5.82 -15.41
N HIS A 557 7.73 5.21 -14.29
CA HIS A 557 7.09 4.01 -13.74
C HIS A 557 6.07 4.43 -12.68
N ILE A 558 4.87 3.87 -12.76
CA ILE A 558 3.78 4.15 -11.85
C ILE A 558 3.33 2.81 -11.23
N SER A 559 3.47 2.72 -9.92
CA SER A 559 3.07 1.55 -9.13
C SER A 559 1.92 1.92 -8.19
N ASN A 560 1.15 0.92 -7.75
CA ASN A 560 0.03 1.07 -6.82
C ASN A 560 -1.14 1.90 -7.36
N VAL A 561 -1.31 1.96 -8.69
CA VAL A 561 -2.51 2.49 -9.34
C VAL A 561 -3.34 1.31 -9.83
N ASP A 562 -4.64 1.35 -9.57
CA ASP A 562 -5.61 0.44 -10.18
C ASP A 562 -6.42 1.23 -11.20
N LEU A 563 -6.07 1.10 -12.48
CA LEU A 563 -6.70 1.88 -13.53
C LEU A 563 -8.18 1.51 -13.72
N GLU A 564 -8.59 0.29 -13.34
CA GLU A 564 -9.99 -0.16 -13.39
C GLU A 564 -10.89 0.64 -12.43
N ASN A 565 -10.32 1.12 -11.31
CA ASN A 565 -11.02 1.85 -10.25
C ASN A 565 -10.47 3.26 -10.03
N ALA A 566 -9.75 3.82 -11.01
CA ALA A 566 -9.13 5.12 -10.90
C ALA A 566 -10.18 6.24 -10.78
N SER A 567 -9.96 7.17 -9.85
CA SER A 567 -10.80 8.36 -9.72
C SER A 567 -10.50 9.36 -10.86
N GLU A 568 -11.41 10.32 -11.08
CA GLU A 568 -11.16 11.40 -12.05
C GLU A 568 -9.88 12.21 -11.73
N THR A 569 -9.54 12.35 -10.44
CA THR A 569 -8.29 12.97 -10.01
C THR A 569 -7.08 12.15 -10.44
N ASP A 570 -7.14 10.82 -10.29
CA ASP A 570 -6.05 9.93 -10.71
C ASP A 570 -5.84 10.01 -12.22
N ILE A 571 -6.94 10.02 -12.99
CA ILE A 571 -6.90 10.13 -14.46
C ILE A 571 -6.29 11.48 -14.89
N ALA A 572 -6.65 12.58 -14.23
CA ALA A 572 -6.07 13.89 -14.53
C ALA A 572 -4.55 13.93 -14.27
N VAL A 573 -4.10 13.35 -13.16
CA VAL A 573 -2.67 13.24 -12.84
C VAL A 573 -1.94 12.38 -13.87
N LEU A 574 -2.53 11.26 -14.29
CA LEU A 574 -1.97 10.40 -15.33
C LEU A 574 -1.90 11.12 -16.69
N ALA A 575 -2.90 11.92 -17.05
CA ALA A 575 -2.91 12.69 -18.29
C ALA A 575 -1.81 13.78 -18.31
N GLU A 576 -1.61 14.49 -17.20
CA GLU A 576 -0.52 15.46 -17.08
C GLU A 576 0.85 14.76 -17.15
N ALA A 577 1.01 13.66 -16.42
CA ALA A 577 2.23 12.86 -16.42
C ALA A 577 2.54 12.30 -17.82
N PHE A 578 1.51 11.91 -18.58
CA PHE A 578 1.65 11.39 -19.93
C PHE A 578 2.35 12.38 -20.86
N TYR A 579 1.94 13.65 -20.89
CA TYR A 579 2.60 14.66 -21.71
C TYR A 579 3.99 15.05 -21.20
N LYS A 580 4.18 15.04 -19.87
CA LYS A 580 5.45 15.43 -19.24
C LYS A 580 6.56 14.39 -19.41
N TYR A 581 6.21 13.11 -19.25
CA TYR A 581 7.16 12.01 -19.28
C TYR A 581 7.14 11.23 -20.59
N GLN A 582 6.16 11.46 -21.47
CA GLN A 582 5.99 10.87 -22.79
C GLN A 582 5.78 9.35 -22.84
N VAL A 583 6.36 8.57 -21.93
CA VAL A 583 6.09 7.13 -21.71
C VAL A 583 5.71 6.94 -20.25
N LEU A 584 4.58 6.30 -19.98
CA LEU A 584 4.18 5.85 -18.66
C LEU A 584 4.09 4.33 -18.64
N VAL A 585 4.64 3.71 -17.60
CA VAL A 585 4.54 2.27 -17.36
C VAL A 585 3.75 2.05 -16.07
N LEU A 586 2.49 1.67 -16.19
CA LEU A 586 1.67 1.27 -15.05
C LEU A 586 1.89 -0.22 -14.79
N LYS A 587 2.46 -0.54 -13.62
CA LYS A 587 2.77 -1.92 -13.23
C LYS A 587 1.52 -2.64 -12.73
N ASN A 588 1.53 -3.98 -12.81
CA ASN A 588 0.54 -4.88 -12.20
C ASN A 588 -0.92 -4.69 -12.70
N GLN A 589 -1.11 -4.35 -13.98
CA GLN A 589 -2.43 -4.15 -14.60
C GLN A 589 -2.97 -5.42 -15.30
N LYS A 590 -2.65 -6.63 -14.80
CA LYS A 590 -3.10 -7.89 -15.43
C LYS A 590 -4.63 -8.00 -15.53
N HIS A 591 -5.35 -7.38 -14.60
CA HIS A 591 -6.81 -7.37 -14.53
C HIS A 591 -7.49 -6.32 -15.40
N LEU A 592 -6.74 -5.39 -16.02
CA LEU A 592 -7.30 -4.25 -16.76
C LEU A 592 -8.21 -4.70 -17.90
N SER A 593 -9.46 -4.30 -17.91
CA SER A 593 -10.41 -4.70 -18.95
C SER A 593 -10.12 -4.02 -20.30
N PRO A 594 -10.45 -4.66 -21.44
CA PRO A 594 -10.32 -4.02 -22.76
C PRO A 594 -11.14 -2.73 -22.87
N LEU A 595 -12.28 -2.64 -22.18
CA LEU A 595 -13.12 -1.45 -22.15
C LEU A 595 -12.38 -0.28 -21.49
N VAL A 596 -11.85 -0.46 -20.28
CA VAL A 596 -11.12 0.61 -19.57
C VAL A 596 -9.87 1.02 -20.34
N GLN A 597 -9.15 0.08 -20.97
CA GLN A 597 -8.03 0.39 -21.86
C GLN A 597 -8.45 1.35 -23.00
N TYR A 598 -9.58 1.06 -23.66
CA TYR A 598 -10.12 1.92 -24.72
C TYR A 598 -10.52 3.29 -24.18
N GLU A 599 -11.33 3.34 -23.12
CA GLU A 599 -11.84 4.59 -22.53
C GLU A 599 -10.69 5.50 -22.08
N PHE A 600 -9.66 4.93 -21.47
CA PHE A 600 -8.48 5.70 -21.06
C PHE A 600 -7.72 6.26 -22.28
N THR A 601 -7.55 5.47 -23.34
CA THR A 601 -6.90 5.92 -24.58
C THR A 601 -7.71 7.07 -25.23
N GLU A 602 -9.04 6.97 -25.25
CA GLU A 602 -9.94 8.00 -25.80
C GLU A 602 -9.88 9.30 -24.99
N ARG A 603 -9.79 9.20 -23.66
CA ARG A 603 -9.64 10.36 -22.78
C ARG A 603 -8.35 11.14 -23.04
N LEU A 604 -7.23 10.46 -23.29
CA LEU A 604 -5.95 11.12 -23.62
C LEU A 604 -6.01 11.90 -24.94
N ASN A 605 -6.76 11.39 -25.93
CA ASN A 605 -7.02 12.10 -27.19
C ASN A 605 -7.86 13.38 -26.97
N SER A 606 -8.78 13.36 -26.00
CA SER A 606 -9.74 14.46 -25.75
C SER A 606 -9.21 15.54 -24.81
N ALA A 607 -8.30 15.17 -23.90
CA ALA A 607 -7.77 16.02 -22.83
C ALA A 607 -6.91 17.21 -23.32
N ALA A 608 -6.54 17.25 -24.61
CA ALA A 608 -5.91 18.43 -25.22
C ALA A 608 -6.86 19.65 -25.26
N SER A 609 -8.18 19.44 -25.13
CA SER A 609 -9.18 20.52 -25.02
C SER A 609 -9.74 20.59 -23.59
N ALA A 610 -9.08 21.37 -22.74
CA ALA A 610 -9.61 21.69 -21.42
C ALA A 610 -10.88 22.57 -21.54
N GLY A 611 -12.07 21.96 -21.62
CA GLY A 611 -13.33 22.69 -21.46
C GLY A 611 -14.51 22.14 -22.26
N HIS A 612 -15.46 21.58 -21.53
CA HIS A 612 -16.82 21.22 -21.93
C HIS A 612 -17.01 20.02 -22.86
N GLY A 613 -17.89 19.13 -22.37
CA GLY A 613 -18.18 17.85 -22.99
C GLY A 613 -18.78 17.99 -24.38
N ASN A 614 -18.23 17.21 -25.29
CA ASN A 614 -18.90 16.88 -26.53
C ASN A 614 -18.79 15.37 -26.73
N LYS A 615 -19.94 14.69 -26.71
CA LYS A 615 -20.08 13.28 -27.13
C LYS A 615 -19.72 13.22 -28.61
N HIS A 616 -18.60 12.62 -28.99
CA HIS A 616 -18.17 12.49 -30.39
C HIS A 616 -17.97 11.02 -30.80
N ASN A 617 -18.03 10.82 -32.11
CA ASN A 617 -18.47 9.63 -32.83
C ASN A 617 -17.34 8.56 -32.98
N PRO A 618 -17.52 7.30 -32.54
CA PRO A 618 -16.40 6.37 -32.28
C PRO A 618 -16.02 5.48 -33.48
N LYS A 619 -15.74 6.05 -34.66
CA LYS A 619 -15.41 5.21 -35.83
C LYS A 619 -14.37 5.84 -36.75
N ARG A 620 -13.10 5.52 -36.50
CA ARG A 620 -12.07 5.21 -37.52
C ARG A 620 -10.82 4.66 -36.82
N PHE A 621 -10.48 3.40 -37.12
CA PHE A 621 -9.31 2.69 -36.60
C PHE A 621 -8.28 2.59 -37.74
N LEU A 622 -7.02 2.83 -37.43
CA LEU A 622 -5.98 3.13 -38.42
C LEU A 622 -5.29 1.91 -39.03
N LEU A 623 -5.55 0.69 -38.55
CA LEU A 623 -4.84 -0.50 -38.98
C LEU A 623 -5.75 -1.52 -39.66
N SER A 624 -5.16 -2.30 -40.58
CA SER A 624 -5.80 -3.20 -41.55
C SER A 624 -6.99 -4.03 -41.01
N PRO A 625 -8.05 -4.25 -41.82
CA PRO A 625 -9.19 -5.12 -41.46
C PRO A 625 -8.82 -6.59 -41.17
N ASP A 626 -7.60 -7.02 -41.51
CA ASP A 626 -7.12 -8.40 -41.31
C ASP A 626 -6.45 -8.64 -39.93
N LEU A 627 -6.52 -7.67 -39.01
CA LEU A 627 -5.89 -7.79 -37.69
C LEU A 627 -6.79 -8.46 -36.64
N ASN A 628 -6.16 -9.22 -35.75
CA ASN A 628 -6.85 -9.88 -34.64
C ASN A 628 -7.32 -8.83 -33.62
N THR A 629 -8.62 -8.76 -33.35
CA THR A 629 -9.22 -7.82 -32.39
C THR A 629 -9.96 -8.56 -31.28
N VAL A 630 -10.18 -7.89 -30.15
CA VAL A 630 -11.03 -8.40 -29.07
C VAL A 630 -12.50 -8.33 -29.52
N PRO A 631 -13.24 -9.45 -29.67
CA PRO A 631 -14.57 -9.44 -30.31
C PRO A 631 -15.61 -8.55 -29.62
N HIS A 632 -15.54 -8.44 -28.29
CA HIS A 632 -16.44 -7.62 -27.49
C HIS A 632 -15.94 -6.17 -27.28
N GLN A 633 -14.72 -5.86 -27.72
CA GLN A 633 -14.15 -4.51 -27.73
C GLN A 633 -13.16 -4.36 -28.92
N PRO A 634 -13.65 -4.29 -30.17
CA PRO A 634 -12.80 -4.34 -31.38
C PRO A 634 -11.75 -3.23 -31.51
N GLN A 635 -11.88 -2.17 -30.70
CA GLN A 635 -10.92 -1.07 -30.58
C GLN A 635 -9.59 -1.50 -29.96
N VAL A 636 -9.57 -2.66 -29.29
CA VAL A 636 -8.38 -3.26 -28.70
C VAL A 636 -7.95 -4.45 -29.55
N GLN A 637 -6.73 -4.34 -30.07
CA GLN A 637 -6.11 -5.32 -30.95
C GLN A 637 -5.28 -6.32 -30.16
N ILE A 638 -5.19 -7.55 -30.65
CA ILE A 638 -4.35 -8.61 -30.11
C ILE A 638 -3.14 -8.74 -31.04
N ILE A 639 -1.97 -8.34 -30.53
CA ILE A 639 -0.69 -8.38 -31.25
C ILE A 639 0.28 -9.33 -30.55
N GLY A 640 1.25 -9.87 -31.28
CA GLY A 640 2.26 -10.73 -30.70
C GLY A 640 2.81 -11.77 -31.66
N ASN A 641 3.08 -12.96 -31.14
CA ASN A 641 3.75 -14.04 -31.87
C ASN A 641 3.20 -15.41 -31.47
N GLY A 642 3.21 -16.34 -32.42
CA GLY A 642 2.85 -17.74 -32.19
C GLY A 642 1.34 -18.03 -32.31
N PHE A 643 0.99 -19.28 -32.06
CA PHE A 643 -0.39 -19.75 -32.08
C PHE A 643 -1.04 -19.59 -30.70
N VAL A 644 -2.23 -18.97 -30.65
CA VAL A 644 -3.01 -18.78 -29.43
C VAL A 644 -4.40 -19.41 -29.60
N PRO A 645 -4.73 -20.46 -28.83
CA PRO A 645 -6.03 -21.14 -28.96
C PRO A 645 -7.22 -20.22 -28.72
N GLU A 646 -7.16 -19.41 -27.66
CA GLU A 646 -8.20 -18.44 -27.30
C GLU A 646 -7.63 -17.30 -26.44
N HIS A 647 -8.05 -16.06 -26.71
CA HIS A 647 -7.82 -14.91 -25.85
C HIS A 647 -8.98 -13.92 -25.95
N GLN A 648 -9.58 -13.53 -24.82
CA GLN A 648 -10.68 -12.54 -24.77
C GLN A 648 -11.87 -12.86 -25.71
N GLY A 649 -12.14 -14.16 -25.94
CA GLY A 649 -13.18 -14.66 -26.84
C GLY A 649 -12.77 -14.78 -28.31
N ALA A 650 -11.58 -14.31 -28.70
CA ALA A 650 -11.02 -14.51 -30.03
C ALA A 650 -10.31 -15.88 -30.08
N LYS A 651 -10.63 -16.71 -31.08
CA LYS A 651 -10.19 -18.12 -31.16
C LYS A 651 -9.27 -18.37 -32.35
N ASN A 652 -8.37 -19.36 -32.22
CA ASN A 652 -7.45 -19.81 -33.26
C ASN A 652 -6.58 -18.69 -33.85
N LEU A 653 -6.04 -17.84 -32.99
CA LEU A 653 -5.25 -16.69 -33.43
C LEU A 653 -3.87 -17.17 -33.89
N LYS A 654 -3.47 -16.74 -35.08
CA LYS A 654 -2.10 -16.88 -35.58
C LYS A 654 -1.45 -15.50 -35.56
N LEU A 655 -0.72 -15.20 -34.49
CA LEU A 655 -0.04 -13.92 -34.32
C LEU A 655 1.34 -13.98 -35.00
N ARG A 656 1.73 -12.90 -35.67
CA ARG A 656 3.00 -12.81 -36.39
C ARG A 656 3.77 -11.59 -35.93
N TYR A 657 4.93 -11.80 -35.32
CA TYR A 657 5.83 -10.72 -34.95
C TYR A 657 6.59 -10.20 -36.17
N PRO A 658 6.70 -8.87 -36.36
CA PRO A 658 7.50 -8.30 -37.43
C PRO A 658 8.98 -8.67 -37.28
N HIS A 659 9.60 -9.09 -38.38
CA HIS A 659 10.99 -9.55 -38.39
C HIS A 659 11.86 -8.66 -39.29
N HIS A 660 13.02 -8.21 -38.79
CA HIS A 660 13.89 -7.26 -39.51
C HIS A 660 14.26 -7.69 -40.93
N ARG A 661 14.54 -8.98 -41.15
CA ARG A 661 14.84 -9.58 -42.47
C ARG A 661 13.83 -9.25 -43.57
N SER A 662 12.57 -9.03 -43.20
CA SER A 662 11.50 -8.73 -44.17
C SER A 662 11.53 -7.28 -44.67
N SER A 663 12.04 -6.34 -43.87
CA SER A 663 11.96 -4.89 -44.14
C SER A 663 13.28 -4.26 -44.59
N HIS A 664 14.43 -4.89 -44.32
CA HIS A 664 15.75 -4.30 -44.56
C HIS A 664 16.38 -4.73 -45.90
N SER A 665 17.30 -3.91 -46.42
CA SER A 665 18.09 -4.24 -47.62
C SER A 665 19.21 -5.23 -47.35
N THR A 666 19.72 -5.23 -46.12
CA THR A 666 20.69 -6.20 -45.60
C THR A 666 20.09 -6.94 -44.41
N THR A 667 20.55 -8.15 -44.16
CA THR A 667 20.01 -9.04 -43.12
C THR A 667 21.12 -9.55 -42.22
N ILE A 668 20.81 -9.76 -40.94
CA ILE A 668 21.66 -10.53 -40.03
C ILE A 668 21.62 -12.00 -40.47
N ALA A 669 22.76 -12.70 -40.42
CA ALA A 669 22.87 -14.10 -40.77
C ALA A 669 22.03 -14.98 -39.83
N ASP A 670 21.51 -16.10 -40.33
CA ASP A 670 20.58 -16.96 -39.59
C ASP A 670 21.15 -17.49 -38.27
N GLU A 671 22.45 -17.77 -38.25
CA GLU A 671 23.19 -18.24 -37.08
C GLU A 671 23.35 -17.17 -35.99
N ASP A 672 23.35 -15.89 -36.38
CA ASP A 672 23.55 -14.74 -35.50
C ASP A 672 22.23 -14.14 -34.98
N ASP A 673 21.09 -14.44 -35.62
CA ASP A 673 19.79 -13.79 -35.36
C ASP A 673 19.17 -14.14 -33.99
N VAL A 674 19.73 -15.14 -33.31
CA VAL A 674 19.40 -15.44 -31.91
C VAL A 674 20.03 -14.38 -30.99
N GLU A 675 21.25 -13.93 -31.28
CA GLU A 675 22.01 -12.98 -30.45
C GLU A 675 21.84 -11.54 -30.91
N PHE A 676 21.75 -11.31 -32.22
CA PHE A 676 21.71 -10.00 -32.84
C PHE A 676 20.38 -9.71 -33.51
N THR A 677 19.95 -8.45 -33.51
CA THR A 677 18.72 -8.00 -34.16
C THR A 677 18.86 -6.58 -34.72
N ARG A 678 17.78 -6.05 -35.31
CA ARG A 678 17.68 -4.66 -35.79
C ARG A 678 16.36 -4.04 -35.38
N PHE A 679 16.30 -2.71 -35.35
CA PHE A 679 15.03 -2.00 -35.30
C PHE A 679 14.21 -2.36 -36.52
N TYR A 680 12.95 -2.81 -36.36
CA TYR A 680 12.12 -3.16 -37.49
C TYR A 680 11.86 -1.97 -38.42
N ARG A 681 11.39 -0.85 -37.84
CA ARG A 681 11.16 0.44 -38.49
C ARG A 681 10.84 1.50 -37.44
N TRP A 682 11.56 2.61 -37.45
CA TRP A 682 11.20 3.80 -36.69
C TRP A 682 9.98 4.48 -37.33
N HIS A 683 8.91 4.60 -36.56
CA HIS A 683 7.64 5.13 -37.05
C HIS A 683 6.83 5.82 -35.95
N ILE A 684 5.73 6.40 -36.41
CA ILE A 684 4.64 6.98 -35.63
C ILE A 684 3.42 6.11 -35.95
N ASP A 685 2.59 5.78 -34.96
CA ASP A 685 1.36 5.01 -35.18
C ASP A 685 0.33 5.87 -35.92
N ALA A 686 0.48 6.06 -37.23
CA ALA A 686 -0.41 6.88 -38.05
C ALA A 686 -0.41 6.40 -39.51
N ALA A 687 -1.58 6.42 -40.16
CA ALA A 687 -1.68 6.16 -41.60
C ALA A 687 -1.09 7.29 -42.43
N LEU A 688 -1.05 8.52 -41.86
CA LEU A 688 -0.55 9.74 -42.51
C LEU A 688 -1.25 10.04 -43.86
N TYR A 689 -2.50 9.58 -43.94
CA TYR A 689 -3.44 9.73 -45.04
C TYR A 689 -4.84 9.65 -44.43
N ASP A 690 -5.76 10.52 -44.86
CA ASP A 690 -7.12 10.71 -44.31
C ASP A 690 -7.18 11.24 -42.86
N ASP A 691 -6.78 10.45 -41.88
CA ASP A 691 -7.08 10.70 -40.46
C ASP A 691 -5.92 11.36 -39.72
N ALA A 692 -6.22 12.26 -38.78
CA ALA A 692 -5.18 12.94 -38.01
C ALA A 692 -4.36 11.94 -37.16
N PRO A 693 -3.04 12.15 -37.01
CA PRO A 693 -2.18 11.30 -36.19
C PRO A 693 -2.71 11.10 -34.76
N PRO A 694 -2.82 9.85 -34.25
CA PRO A 694 -3.16 9.55 -32.86
C PRO A 694 -2.31 10.30 -31.84
N VAL A 695 -2.89 10.70 -30.71
CA VAL A 695 -2.16 11.34 -29.60
C VAL A 695 -1.44 10.31 -28.75
N ALA A 696 -2.13 9.22 -28.40
CA ALA A 696 -1.64 8.18 -27.51
C ALA A 696 -1.77 6.79 -28.12
N THR A 697 -0.82 5.92 -27.77
CA THR A 697 -0.93 4.48 -27.95
C THR A 697 -0.82 3.81 -26.58
N THR A 698 -1.68 2.82 -26.34
CA THR A 698 -1.63 2.01 -25.10
C THR A 698 -1.39 0.54 -25.43
N ILE A 699 -0.50 -0.11 -24.67
CA ILE A 699 -0.13 -1.50 -24.84
C ILE A 699 -0.11 -2.20 -23.48
N LEU A 700 -0.83 -3.30 -23.34
CA LEU A 700 -0.77 -4.19 -22.18
C LEU A 700 -0.01 -5.47 -22.52
N ALA A 701 1.01 -5.80 -21.73
CA ALA A 701 1.65 -7.11 -21.75
C ALA A 701 0.76 -8.16 -21.05
N VAL A 702 0.35 -9.19 -21.80
CA VAL A 702 -0.49 -10.28 -21.28
C VAL A 702 0.35 -11.53 -21.03
N THR A 703 1.06 -11.98 -22.05
CA THR A 703 1.91 -13.17 -21.99
C THR A 703 3.20 -12.89 -22.73
N LEU A 704 4.33 -13.17 -22.09
CA LEU A 704 5.65 -12.90 -22.62
C LEU A 704 6.45 -14.20 -22.79
N PRO A 705 7.33 -14.28 -23.79
CA PRO A 705 8.25 -15.40 -23.94
C PRO A 705 9.31 -15.40 -22.84
N ARG A 706 10.14 -16.44 -22.79
CA ARG A 706 11.23 -16.54 -21.82
C ARG A 706 12.17 -15.34 -21.95
N ARG A 707 12.45 -14.67 -20.83
CA ARG A 707 13.38 -13.53 -20.78
C ARG A 707 14.78 -13.92 -21.27
N ARG A 708 15.21 -13.28 -22.36
CA ARG A 708 16.60 -13.26 -22.87
C ARG A 708 16.89 -11.89 -23.49
N MET A 709 18.17 -11.56 -23.62
CA MET A 709 18.65 -10.33 -24.26
C MET A 709 19.09 -10.61 -25.69
N GLN A 710 19.02 -9.59 -26.54
CA GLN A 710 19.62 -9.51 -27.87
C GLN A 710 20.42 -8.20 -27.98
N THR A 711 21.27 -8.10 -28.99
CA THR A 711 22.02 -6.88 -29.30
C THR A 711 21.55 -6.32 -30.63
N VAL A 712 21.07 -5.07 -30.63
CA VAL A 712 20.78 -4.34 -31.86
C VAL A 712 22.07 -3.89 -32.50
N ARG A 713 22.27 -4.21 -33.78
CA ARG A 713 23.36 -3.66 -34.60
C ARG A 713 22.82 -2.59 -35.53
N TYR A 714 23.41 -1.41 -35.50
CA TYR A 714 22.98 -0.30 -36.36
C TYR A 714 23.48 -0.45 -37.79
N ASP A 715 24.66 -1.04 -37.98
CA ASP A 715 25.28 -1.38 -39.28
C ASP A 715 25.27 -0.25 -40.33
N ASP A 716 25.32 1.01 -39.89
CA ASP A 716 25.42 2.20 -40.76
C ASP A 716 26.83 2.82 -40.77
N GLY A 717 27.82 2.06 -40.30
CA GLY A 717 29.23 2.45 -40.28
C GLY A 717 29.71 3.16 -39.00
N THR A 718 28.82 3.45 -38.04
CA THR A 718 29.22 4.05 -36.76
C THR A 718 29.81 3.03 -35.77
N GLY A 719 29.46 1.75 -35.93
CA GLY A 719 29.78 0.70 -34.95
C GLY A 719 28.86 0.69 -33.72
N ASP A 720 27.75 1.42 -33.76
CA ASP A 720 26.78 1.47 -32.66
C ASP A 720 26.10 0.11 -32.44
N GLU A 721 26.05 -0.29 -31.17
CA GLU A 721 25.30 -1.45 -30.70
C GLU A 721 24.45 -1.10 -29.47
N LEU A 722 23.31 -1.75 -29.29
CA LEU A 722 22.42 -1.54 -28.14
C LEU A 722 21.89 -2.88 -27.60
N PRO A 723 22.23 -3.26 -26.35
CA PRO A 723 21.60 -4.41 -25.70
C PRO A 723 20.11 -4.14 -25.42
N VAL A 724 19.25 -5.08 -25.79
CA VAL A 724 17.78 -4.97 -25.67
C VAL A 724 17.15 -6.28 -25.18
N PRO A 725 16.03 -6.22 -24.45
CA PRO A 725 15.21 -7.39 -24.15
C PRO A 725 14.59 -7.98 -25.42
N LEU A 726 14.41 -9.31 -25.47
CA LEU A 726 13.72 -9.98 -26.56
C LEU A 726 12.29 -9.46 -26.75
N GLY A 727 11.92 -9.16 -27.99
CA GLY A 727 10.53 -8.83 -28.33
C GLY A 727 10.03 -7.49 -27.77
N THR A 728 10.96 -6.55 -27.56
CA THR A 728 10.71 -5.24 -26.94
C THR A 728 10.20 -4.19 -27.94
N ILE A 729 9.81 -3.03 -27.40
CA ILE A 729 9.55 -1.81 -28.14
C ILE A 729 10.59 -0.78 -27.67
N ALA A 730 11.31 -0.22 -28.64
CA ALA A 730 12.27 0.85 -28.43
C ALA A 730 11.63 2.22 -28.71
N PHE A 731 11.95 3.21 -27.89
CA PHE A 731 11.44 4.57 -27.98
C PHE A 731 12.59 5.57 -28.13
N ALA A 732 12.38 6.59 -28.96
CA ALA A 732 13.27 7.72 -29.13
C ALA A 732 12.47 9.04 -29.06
N SER A 733 12.99 10.01 -28.32
CA SER A 733 12.29 11.28 -28.09
C SER A 733 12.51 12.26 -29.23
N GLY A 734 11.42 12.72 -29.85
CA GLY A 734 11.43 13.78 -30.84
C GLY A 734 11.85 15.12 -30.22
N GLU A 735 11.54 15.37 -28.94
CA GLU A 735 12.02 16.56 -28.21
C GLU A 735 13.54 16.52 -28.03
N THR A 736 14.09 15.38 -27.64
CA THR A 736 15.55 15.21 -27.52
C THR A 736 16.23 15.29 -28.89
N THR A 737 15.63 14.70 -29.92
CA THR A 737 16.14 14.79 -31.30
C THR A 737 16.20 16.23 -31.78
N TYR A 738 15.14 17.01 -31.48
CA TYR A 738 15.08 18.43 -31.79
C TYR A 738 16.16 19.24 -31.05
N ASP A 739 16.40 18.96 -29.78
CA ASP A 739 17.40 19.66 -28.98
C ASP A 739 18.84 19.44 -29.47
N LEU A 740 19.11 18.29 -30.08
CA LEU A 740 20.41 17.93 -30.66
C LEU A 740 20.71 18.65 -31.98
N LEU A 741 19.70 19.22 -32.64
CA LEU A 741 19.88 19.92 -33.90
C LEU A 741 20.74 21.19 -33.74
N SER A 742 21.48 21.51 -34.80
CA SER A 742 22.12 22.82 -34.91
C SER A 742 21.07 23.94 -34.98
N GLU A 743 21.43 25.19 -34.67
CA GLU A 743 20.46 26.29 -34.77
C GLU A 743 19.97 26.53 -36.21
N GLU A 744 20.81 26.27 -37.21
CA GLU A 744 20.43 26.27 -38.62
C GLU A 744 19.37 25.19 -38.92
N ASP A 745 19.62 23.97 -38.45
CA ASP A 745 18.66 22.87 -38.59
C ASP A 745 17.37 23.14 -37.83
N LYS A 746 17.42 23.74 -36.64
CA LYS A 746 16.23 24.16 -35.89
C LYS A 746 15.41 25.18 -36.65
N ALA A 747 16.05 26.17 -37.29
CA ALA A 747 15.37 27.13 -38.14
C ALA A 747 14.71 26.45 -39.37
N PHE A 748 15.43 25.52 -40.00
CA PHE A 748 14.93 24.72 -41.11
C PHE A 748 13.69 23.90 -40.71
N VAL A 749 13.77 23.07 -39.67
CA VAL A 749 12.64 22.19 -39.29
C VAL A 749 11.45 22.95 -38.71
N ARG A 750 11.67 24.14 -38.12
CA ARG A 750 10.57 25.00 -37.64
C ARG A 750 9.76 25.61 -38.78
N SER A 751 10.37 25.80 -39.94
CA SER A 751 9.80 26.51 -41.08
C SER A 751 9.43 25.60 -42.25
N THR A 752 9.70 24.30 -42.14
CA THR A 752 9.48 23.31 -43.20
C THR A 752 8.30 22.40 -42.87
N LYS A 753 7.49 22.08 -43.88
CA LYS A 753 6.43 21.07 -43.81
C LYS A 753 6.81 19.83 -44.61
N VAL A 754 6.36 18.66 -44.16
CA VAL A 754 6.55 17.37 -44.84
C VAL A 754 5.23 16.91 -45.45
N GLU A 755 5.27 16.57 -46.73
CA GLU A 755 4.18 15.93 -47.46
C GLU A 755 4.41 14.42 -47.48
N TYR A 756 3.40 13.67 -47.05
CA TYR A 756 3.42 12.20 -47.05
C TYR A 756 2.83 11.64 -48.35
N ALA A 757 3.28 10.45 -48.77
CA ALA A 757 2.76 9.80 -49.96
C ALA A 757 1.26 9.45 -49.81
N ALA A 758 0.52 9.36 -50.91
CA ALA A 758 -0.81 8.76 -50.87
C ALA A 758 -0.70 7.26 -50.60
N HIS A 759 -1.63 6.69 -49.83
CA HIS A 759 -1.58 5.28 -49.39
C HIS A 759 -0.17 4.84 -48.90
N PRO A 760 0.42 5.51 -47.88
CA PRO A 760 1.83 5.38 -47.50
C PRO A 760 2.43 3.97 -47.46
N TYR A 761 1.75 3.03 -46.80
CA TYR A 761 2.23 1.66 -46.63
C TYR A 761 2.20 0.83 -47.92
N ILE A 762 1.30 1.16 -48.86
CA ILE A 762 1.24 0.54 -50.18
C ILE A 762 2.34 1.13 -51.05
N TRP A 763 2.47 2.46 -51.06
CA TRP A 763 3.50 3.20 -51.80
C TRP A 763 4.91 2.69 -51.52
N MET A 764 5.28 2.51 -50.25
CA MET A 764 6.62 2.02 -49.87
C MET A 764 6.77 0.50 -49.86
N GLY A 765 5.73 -0.28 -50.19
CA GLY A 765 5.67 -1.72 -49.88
C GLY A 765 6.80 -2.58 -50.49
N ARG A 766 7.43 -2.12 -51.58
CA ARG A 766 8.56 -2.81 -52.25
C ARG A 766 9.94 -2.25 -51.87
N ALA A 767 9.99 -1.09 -51.23
CA ALA A 767 11.23 -0.44 -50.81
C ALA A 767 11.76 -1.05 -49.50
N LYS A 768 13.05 -0.88 -49.25
CA LYS A 768 13.75 -1.47 -48.10
C LYS A 768 14.30 -0.41 -47.16
N SER A 769 14.22 -0.67 -45.86
CA SER A 769 14.74 0.20 -44.80
C SER A 769 16.27 0.18 -44.74
N HIS A 770 16.85 1.28 -44.24
CA HIS A 770 18.24 1.29 -43.77
C HIS A 770 18.43 0.29 -42.63
N PRO A 771 19.65 -0.27 -42.43
CA PRO A 771 19.98 -1.15 -41.31
C PRO A 771 19.56 -0.67 -39.91
N THR A 772 19.51 0.65 -39.71
CA THR A 772 19.07 1.30 -38.47
C THR A 772 17.54 1.31 -38.28
N GLY A 773 16.78 0.85 -39.27
CA GLY A 773 15.32 0.94 -39.33
C GLY A 773 14.78 2.36 -39.55
N LEU A 774 15.64 3.38 -39.68
CA LEU A 774 15.26 4.78 -39.87
C LEU A 774 15.24 5.13 -41.36
N GLY A 775 14.04 5.41 -41.90
CA GLY A 775 13.88 5.74 -43.31
C GLY A 775 14.08 4.54 -44.25
N LEU A 776 14.06 4.82 -45.56
CA LEU A 776 14.20 3.84 -46.63
C LEU A 776 15.38 4.19 -47.54
N ILE A 777 15.94 3.17 -48.18
CA ILE A 777 16.98 3.34 -49.20
C ILE A 777 16.34 3.75 -50.52
N SER A 778 16.96 4.70 -51.20
CA SER A 778 16.57 5.17 -52.54
C SER A 778 16.94 4.15 -53.61
N GLU A 779 16.04 3.20 -53.86
CA GLU A 779 16.19 2.16 -54.89
C GLU A 779 15.23 2.34 -56.08
N GLY A 780 14.36 3.37 -56.06
CA GLY A 780 13.34 3.60 -57.09
C GLY A 780 12.31 2.47 -57.19
N LYS A 781 11.92 1.88 -56.04
CA LYS A 781 11.01 0.73 -55.96
C LYS A 781 9.61 1.11 -55.48
N GLU A 782 9.41 2.37 -55.12
CA GLU A 782 8.13 2.94 -54.74
C GLU A 782 7.13 2.84 -55.89
N LEU A 783 5.85 2.71 -55.56
CA LEU A 783 4.80 2.65 -56.58
C LEU A 783 4.51 4.05 -57.14
N ASP A 784 4.31 4.12 -58.46
CA ASP A 784 3.82 5.33 -59.11
C ASP A 784 2.35 5.59 -58.76
N ASP A 785 1.90 6.84 -58.89
CA ASP A 785 0.55 7.25 -58.47
C ASP A 785 -0.58 6.48 -59.21
N ASP A 786 -0.31 5.97 -60.41
CA ASP A 786 -1.25 5.15 -61.21
C ASP A 786 -1.35 3.68 -60.75
N GLN A 787 -0.41 3.23 -59.92
CA GLN A 787 -0.37 1.90 -59.33
C GLN A 787 -0.98 1.84 -57.93
N LEU A 788 -1.32 3.00 -57.36
CA LEU A 788 -1.96 3.11 -56.05
C LEU A 788 -3.49 2.96 -56.17
N PRO A 789 -4.18 2.59 -55.08
CA PRO A 789 -5.63 2.77 -55.00
C PRO A 789 -6.02 4.23 -55.27
N PRO A 790 -7.29 4.52 -55.64
CA PRO A 790 -7.73 5.89 -55.92
C PRO A 790 -7.25 6.90 -54.88
N VAL A 791 -6.55 7.92 -55.35
CA VAL A 791 -5.93 8.96 -54.51
C VAL A 791 -6.90 10.14 -54.41
N ASP A 792 -7.29 10.48 -53.19
CA ASP A 792 -7.92 11.76 -52.87
C ASP A 792 -6.82 12.74 -52.47
N LEU A 793 -6.65 13.81 -53.26
CA LEU A 793 -5.64 14.82 -53.00
C LEU A 793 -5.91 15.58 -51.68
N ALA A 794 -7.18 15.68 -51.25
CA ALA A 794 -7.52 16.31 -49.97
C ALA A 794 -7.11 15.46 -48.76
N SER A 795 -6.88 14.17 -48.97
CA SER A 795 -6.46 13.21 -47.94
C SER A 795 -4.94 13.14 -47.75
N ILE A 796 -4.17 13.75 -48.65
CA ILE A 796 -2.71 13.85 -48.51
C ILE A 796 -2.38 14.82 -47.38
N GLN A 797 -1.59 14.36 -46.41
CA GLN A 797 -1.22 15.17 -45.26
C GLN A 797 0.08 15.94 -45.51
N ILE A 798 0.01 17.26 -45.34
CA ILE A 798 1.16 18.17 -45.30
C ILE A 798 1.27 18.72 -43.87
N LEU A 799 2.20 18.18 -43.09
CA LEU A 799 2.33 18.46 -41.65
C LEU A 799 3.61 19.24 -41.35
N PRO A 800 3.66 20.06 -40.27
CA PRO A 800 4.91 20.64 -39.82
C PRO A 800 5.91 19.54 -39.44
N MET A 801 7.22 19.76 -39.67
CA MET A 801 8.24 18.80 -39.24
C MET A 801 8.38 18.75 -37.70
N CYS A 802 8.06 19.84 -37.00
CA CYS A 802 8.07 19.91 -35.54
C CYS A 802 6.66 19.97 -34.98
N TRP A 803 6.34 19.13 -34.00
CA TRP A 803 5.04 19.13 -33.31
C TRP A 803 5.20 19.66 -31.89
N ARG A 804 4.23 20.47 -31.44
CA ARG A 804 4.23 21.09 -30.11
C ARG A 804 3.54 20.18 -29.10
N ASN A 805 4.18 20.00 -27.96
CA ASN A 805 3.58 19.36 -26.79
C ASN A 805 2.63 20.35 -26.09
N PRO A 806 1.33 20.03 -25.94
CA PRO A 806 0.33 20.99 -25.43
C PRO A 806 0.50 21.33 -23.94
N VAL A 807 1.21 20.50 -23.17
CA VAL A 807 1.43 20.74 -21.73
C VAL A 807 2.80 21.37 -21.47
N THR A 808 3.85 20.86 -22.12
CA THR A 808 5.22 21.35 -21.87
C THR A 808 5.65 22.49 -22.79
N ASN A 809 4.89 22.73 -23.88
CA ASN A 809 5.23 23.66 -24.97
C ASN A 809 6.54 23.34 -25.71
N ARG A 810 7.16 22.19 -25.47
CA ARG A 810 8.38 21.78 -26.17
C ARG A 810 8.05 21.33 -27.59
N LEU A 811 9.01 21.54 -28.50
CA LEU A 811 8.92 21.08 -29.89
C LEU A 811 9.60 19.72 -30.02
N ALA A 812 8.93 18.79 -30.69
CA ALA A 812 9.46 17.49 -31.06
C ALA A 812 9.68 17.41 -32.58
N LEU A 813 10.88 17.02 -33.05
CA LEU A 813 11.09 16.67 -34.45
C LEU A 813 10.35 15.36 -34.73
N GLN A 814 9.21 15.44 -35.41
CA GLN A 814 8.27 14.34 -35.51
C GLN A 814 7.86 14.09 -36.96
N VAL A 815 8.71 13.32 -37.66
CA VAL A 815 8.55 12.99 -39.08
C VAL A 815 8.66 11.49 -39.28
N HIS A 816 7.70 10.88 -40.00
CA HIS A 816 7.83 9.48 -40.40
C HIS A 816 8.62 9.37 -41.71
N ALA A 817 9.96 9.28 -41.60
CA ALA A 817 10.87 9.34 -42.75
C ALA A 817 10.62 8.29 -43.84
N ALA A 818 10.11 7.10 -43.49
CA ALA A 818 9.88 6.04 -44.47
C ALA A 818 8.80 6.37 -45.51
N VAL A 819 7.88 7.28 -45.17
CA VAL A 819 6.71 7.60 -46.01
C VAL A 819 6.63 9.06 -46.44
N ALA A 820 7.66 9.84 -46.12
CA ALA A 820 7.80 11.22 -46.58
C ALA A 820 8.11 11.25 -48.08
N ARG A 821 7.35 12.06 -48.82
CA ARG A 821 7.47 12.22 -50.29
C ARG A 821 8.15 13.53 -50.66
N ARG A 822 7.78 14.65 -50.03
CA ARG A 822 8.30 16.00 -50.34
C ARG A 822 8.50 16.85 -49.09
N LEU A 823 9.38 17.85 -49.19
CA LEU A 823 9.55 18.89 -48.18
C LEU A 823 9.18 20.25 -48.77
N HIS A 824 8.28 20.97 -48.09
CA HIS A 824 7.81 22.31 -48.45
C HIS A 824 8.50 23.35 -47.58
N LEU A 825 9.32 24.19 -48.19
CA LEU A 825 10.12 25.20 -47.52
C LEU A 825 9.35 26.52 -47.38
N ALA A 826 9.72 27.33 -46.38
CA ALA A 826 9.07 28.63 -46.13
C ALA A 826 9.23 29.65 -47.26
N ASN A 827 10.25 29.51 -48.11
CA ASN A 827 10.45 30.36 -49.29
C ASN A 827 9.58 29.94 -50.50
N GLY A 828 8.77 28.89 -50.37
CA GLY A 828 7.92 28.34 -51.42
C GLY A 828 8.61 27.29 -52.31
N GLU A 829 9.88 26.99 -52.09
CA GLU A 829 10.57 25.87 -52.76
C GLU A 829 10.06 24.52 -52.24
N VAL A 830 9.89 23.56 -53.14
CA VAL A 830 9.51 22.19 -52.80
C VAL A 830 10.66 21.26 -53.19
N ILE A 831 11.20 20.55 -52.20
CA ILE A 831 12.18 19.47 -52.44
C ILE A 831 11.38 18.19 -52.71
N ASP A 832 11.35 17.76 -53.97
CA ASP A 832 10.64 16.55 -54.43
C ASP A 832 11.56 15.46 -54.98
N ASP A 833 12.88 15.71 -55.04
CA ASP A 833 13.90 14.69 -55.24
C ASP A 833 13.94 13.76 -54.01
N LEU A 834 13.43 12.54 -54.18
CA LEU A 834 13.19 11.61 -53.07
C LEU A 834 14.48 11.19 -52.36
N GLU A 835 15.59 11.07 -53.09
CA GLU A 835 16.90 10.76 -52.52
C GLU A 835 17.35 11.89 -51.58
N ARG A 836 17.28 13.14 -52.05
CA ARG A 836 17.58 14.32 -51.23
C ARG A 836 16.65 14.46 -50.03
N VAL A 837 15.34 14.18 -50.17
CA VAL A 837 14.39 14.20 -49.04
C VAL A 837 14.83 13.20 -47.96
N ARG A 838 15.17 11.97 -48.36
CA ARG A 838 15.58 10.90 -47.44
C ARG A 838 16.89 11.22 -46.74
N ASP A 839 17.88 11.73 -47.46
CA ASP A 839 19.17 12.11 -46.89
C ASP A 839 19.03 13.22 -45.83
N ILE A 840 18.18 14.22 -46.10
CA ILE A 840 17.88 15.29 -45.14
C ILE A 840 17.25 14.70 -43.87
N LEU A 841 16.22 13.87 -44.02
CA LEU A 841 15.50 13.30 -42.87
C LEU A 841 16.37 12.34 -42.07
N TYR A 842 17.16 11.49 -42.73
CA TYR A 842 18.10 10.59 -42.07
C TYR A 842 19.13 11.37 -41.26
N ARG A 843 19.76 12.39 -41.84
CA ARG A 843 20.74 13.25 -41.15
C ARG A 843 20.15 13.91 -39.91
N LEU A 844 18.92 14.43 -40.00
CA LEU A 844 18.25 15.12 -38.91
C LEU A 844 17.81 14.19 -37.77
N GLN A 845 17.38 12.97 -38.08
CA GLN A 845 16.79 12.04 -37.10
C GLN A 845 17.78 11.01 -36.53
N ARG A 846 18.82 10.63 -37.29
CA ARG A 846 19.78 9.60 -36.88
C ARG A 846 20.47 9.88 -35.54
N PRO A 847 20.86 11.13 -35.19
CA PRO A 847 21.42 11.43 -33.87
C PRO A 847 20.45 11.16 -32.72
N GLY A 848 19.14 11.30 -32.95
CA GLY A 848 18.09 11.08 -31.95
C GLY A 848 17.90 9.62 -31.53
N ILE A 849 18.32 8.69 -32.38
CA ILE A 849 18.29 7.25 -32.11
C ILE A 849 19.68 6.71 -31.72
N ALA A 850 20.62 7.54 -31.25
CA ALA A 850 21.90 7.03 -30.74
C ALA A 850 21.66 6.07 -29.54
N PRO A 851 22.48 5.02 -29.33
CA PRO A 851 22.21 3.98 -28.33
C PRO A 851 21.88 4.50 -26.92
N GLN A 852 22.57 5.55 -26.47
CA GLN A 852 22.37 6.17 -25.17
C GLN A 852 21.06 6.95 -25.02
N LEU A 853 20.36 7.26 -26.11
CA LEU A 853 19.11 8.02 -26.14
C LEU A 853 17.87 7.16 -26.39
N VAL A 854 18.08 5.87 -26.64
CA VAL A 854 17.01 4.91 -26.93
C VAL A 854 16.58 4.19 -25.66
N TYR A 855 15.28 4.25 -25.35
CA TYR A 855 14.69 3.48 -24.28
C TYR A 855 14.07 2.19 -24.82
N ALA A 856 14.69 1.04 -24.54
CA ALA A 856 14.11 -0.28 -24.82
C ALA A 856 13.42 -0.81 -23.56
N HIS A 857 12.11 -1.01 -23.62
CA HIS A 857 11.34 -1.39 -22.44
C HIS A 857 11.48 -2.90 -22.11
N ASP A 858 11.97 -3.21 -20.92
CA ASP A 858 11.99 -4.59 -20.40
C ASP A 858 10.62 -4.95 -19.82
N TRP A 859 9.81 -5.59 -20.65
CA TRP A 859 8.42 -5.91 -20.36
C TRP A 859 8.28 -6.95 -19.23
N GLU A 860 7.31 -6.71 -18.36
CA GLU A 860 6.74 -7.71 -17.45
C GLU A 860 5.26 -7.92 -17.74
N GLU A 861 4.76 -9.12 -17.49
CA GLU A 861 3.32 -9.37 -17.64
C GLU A 861 2.53 -8.47 -16.68
N GLY A 862 1.52 -7.79 -17.21
CA GLY A 862 0.75 -6.78 -16.49
C GLY A 862 1.31 -5.37 -16.65
N ASP A 863 2.40 -5.16 -17.37
CA ASP A 863 2.85 -3.82 -17.72
C ASP A 863 1.88 -3.19 -18.73
N PHE A 864 1.29 -2.07 -18.33
CA PHE A 864 0.47 -1.22 -19.18
C PHE A 864 1.28 0.03 -19.57
N VAL A 865 1.82 0.00 -20.78
CA VAL A 865 2.63 1.07 -21.35
C VAL A 865 1.75 2.02 -22.13
N ILE A 866 1.85 3.31 -21.81
CA ILE A 866 1.16 4.41 -22.47
C ILE A 866 2.24 5.30 -23.05
N PHE A 867 2.20 5.63 -24.33
CA PHE A 867 3.19 6.53 -24.92
C PHE A 867 2.61 7.59 -25.84
N HIS A 868 3.24 8.76 -25.80
CA HIS A 868 2.85 9.98 -26.52
C HIS A 868 3.32 9.88 -27.97
N ASN A 869 2.42 9.38 -28.82
CA ASN A 869 2.68 9.12 -30.23
C ASN A 869 3.01 10.39 -31.04
N ARG A 870 2.69 11.58 -30.52
CA ARG A 870 3.04 12.87 -31.12
C ARG A 870 4.38 13.45 -30.66
N GLY A 871 5.04 12.85 -29.67
CA GLY A 871 6.35 13.29 -29.16
C GLY A 871 7.47 12.27 -29.31
N LEU A 872 7.13 11.01 -29.61
CA LEU A 872 8.06 9.89 -29.68
C LEU A 872 8.00 9.21 -31.05
N GLN A 873 9.16 8.74 -31.50
CA GLN A 873 9.23 7.66 -32.48
C GLN A 873 9.43 6.34 -31.74
N HIS A 874 8.93 5.25 -32.32
CA HIS A 874 9.13 3.93 -31.76
C HIS A 874 9.40 2.89 -32.85
N SER A 875 10.03 1.80 -32.43
CA SER A 875 10.27 0.62 -33.27
C SER A 875 10.13 -0.65 -32.45
N ILE A 876 9.50 -1.64 -33.06
CA ILE A 876 9.55 -3.03 -32.59
C ILE A 876 10.98 -3.54 -32.77
N VAL A 877 11.48 -4.33 -31.80
CA VAL A 877 12.84 -4.87 -31.81
C VAL A 877 12.83 -6.35 -31.39
N GLY A 878 13.69 -7.15 -32.01
CA GLY A 878 13.91 -8.55 -31.66
C GLY A 878 13.43 -9.54 -32.71
N SER A 879 13.88 -10.79 -32.54
CA SER A 879 13.60 -11.90 -33.44
C SER A 879 13.04 -13.06 -32.62
N LEU A 880 11.71 -13.25 -32.68
CA LEU A 880 11.00 -14.32 -31.96
C LEU A 880 10.91 -15.58 -32.82
N ALA A 881 11.17 -16.74 -32.22
CA ALA A 881 10.93 -18.04 -32.84
C ALA A 881 9.42 -18.34 -32.97
N GLU A 882 9.00 -19.22 -33.89
CA GLU A 882 7.58 -19.51 -34.11
C GLU A 882 6.85 -20.08 -32.87
N ASP A 883 7.58 -20.78 -32.00
CA ASP A 883 7.10 -21.37 -30.75
C ASP A 883 7.17 -20.43 -29.54
N GLU A 884 7.87 -19.29 -29.65
CA GLU A 884 7.91 -18.25 -28.63
C GLU A 884 6.60 -17.45 -28.63
N VAL A 885 5.63 -17.88 -27.82
CA VAL A 885 4.32 -17.23 -27.72
C VAL A 885 4.42 -15.88 -27.00
N ARG A 886 3.86 -14.85 -27.62
CA ARG A 886 3.73 -13.49 -27.06
C ARG A 886 2.33 -12.98 -27.32
N ILE A 887 1.69 -12.40 -26.29
CA ILE A 887 0.35 -11.80 -26.39
C ILE A 887 0.40 -10.42 -25.75
N MET A 888 0.00 -9.41 -26.53
CA MET A 888 -0.22 -8.05 -26.04
C MET A 888 -1.54 -7.49 -26.56
N ARG A 889 -2.11 -6.55 -25.81
CA ARG A 889 -3.28 -5.79 -26.21
C ARG A 889 -2.90 -4.36 -26.55
N GLN A 890 -3.09 -3.94 -27.79
CA GLN A 890 -2.80 -2.58 -28.26
C GLN A 890 -4.09 -1.81 -28.54
N CYS A 891 -4.16 -0.55 -28.14
CA CYS A 891 -5.22 0.36 -28.52
C CYS A 891 -4.63 1.65 -29.09
N ILE A 892 -5.09 2.02 -30.28
CA ILE A 892 -4.71 3.24 -31.01
C ILE A 892 -6.01 3.83 -31.57
N ILE A 893 -6.23 5.12 -31.34
CA ILE A 893 -7.43 5.84 -31.79
C ILE A 893 -6.97 7.06 -32.60
N ALA A 894 -7.57 7.27 -33.77
CA ALA A 894 -7.30 8.42 -34.61
C ALA A 894 -7.41 9.74 -33.83
N GLY A 895 -6.52 10.68 -34.14
CA GLY A 895 -6.60 12.02 -33.58
C GLY A 895 -7.85 12.74 -34.07
N THR A 896 -8.40 13.63 -33.25
CA THR A 896 -9.49 14.52 -33.65
C THR A 896 -9.00 15.80 -34.32
N GLU A 897 -7.74 16.15 -34.11
CA GLU A 897 -7.13 17.40 -34.56
C GLU A 897 -5.74 17.13 -35.15
N MET A 898 -5.32 17.94 -36.12
CA MET A 898 -3.96 17.85 -36.66
C MET A 898 -2.92 18.33 -35.62
N PRO A 899 -1.68 17.81 -35.64
CA PRO A 899 -0.63 18.27 -34.74
C PRO A 899 -0.34 19.76 -34.91
N GLU A 900 -0.21 20.47 -33.80
CA GLU A 900 0.18 21.88 -33.80
C GLU A 900 1.68 22.03 -34.07
N GLY A 901 2.04 22.97 -34.94
CA GLY A 901 3.44 23.31 -35.23
C GLY A 901 4.02 24.36 -34.29
N PRO A 902 5.25 24.82 -34.57
CA PRO A 902 5.74 26.10 -34.07
C PRO A 902 4.78 27.23 -34.50
N GLU A 903 4.64 28.29 -33.70
CA GLU A 903 3.87 29.47 -34.11
C GLU A 903 4.43 30.02 -35.44
N GLU A 904 3.55 30.49 -36.33
CA GLU A 904 4.00 31.24 -37.50
C GLU A 904 4.85 32.41 -37.00
N VAL A 905 6.16 32.32 -37.22
CA VAL A 905 7.03 33.47 -37.06
C VAL A 905 6.54 34.46 -38.09
N VAL A 906 5.83 35.50 -37.63
CA VAL A 906 5.59 36.69 -38.44
C VAL A 906 6.98 37.19 -38.84
N LEU A 907 7.37 36.91 -40.08
CA LEU A 907 8.64 37.34 -40.67
C LEU A 907 8.76 38.86 -40.66
#